data_AF-A0A945YDN4-F1
#
_entry.id   AF-A0A945YDN4-F1
#
_cell.length_a   1.000
_cell.length_b   1.000
_cell.length_c   1.000
_cell.angle_alpha   90.00
_cell.angle_beta   90.00
_cell.angle_gamma   90.00
#
_symmetry.space_group_name_H-M   'P 1'
#
loop_
_entity.id
_entity.type
_entity.pdbx_description
1 polymer ?
#
loop_
_entity_poly.entity_id
_entity_poly.type
_entity_poly.pdbx_seq_one_letter_code
_entity_poly.pdbx_strand_id
1 'polypeptide(L)'
;MRLPRLLFAWMTILMGLPFGASAEFVVNPDRESGVYRAGDVVRWTVEWAGDSSPPEAATYVFKLGGLVEVSQGSLEMENGVAHLEAKIDTPNTLLLEVAWKEGTETKTALGGAVASPQDIKPSVEEPADFDAFWAAKIAEMAAVPANPQLTPIDVGVAGVDYAQVTMDHFRGTKINGQVARPTNGEKFPALLRVQWAGVYGLETDWVTSRAEDGWLALNILPHDLPIDEEEAFYREQREGPLDDYFRQGNEDRETSYFLRMYLSCYRAVEYLKSRSDWDGKTIVVTGGSQGGQQTFVTAGLHPDVTAGLALVPAGADFNGDQKGRAVGFPFWTSGAEGKDVDAITRTGGYFDIVNFAQRIRSPMLVGVGLKDVVCPPAGIFAAVNQLQPYHEMVILPDSGHQNVNGSQDAYSDRMEQGWLPALKAGLAAPAGLDRNADHALMLERLDITNLRNGANPNSDDPAAAPNYDEALAEPYSNYPDAWVFDDGSPVQSAADWPRRKAELEEHFANEVYGHIPDGVPGVEWLVKTEFTETKGGVEVLTKQLVGRVDNSAYPFLEVELEMTLSVPIASSGPVPVMLHFGWPPAILAMFPRAPGPSWEDYVVQHGWAAATLVPTSFQADNGEGLTQGIIGLTNHGQPRSPEQWGALRAWGWGASRALDYFETDPSVDATQAAMEGLSRYGKAAAVAMAFEPRFAVGFIGSSGKGGLALHRRNFGERVENLTGTYAYHWMAGNYLKYGSTLAPGDLPVDAHQLVALFAPRPAFISVGSPDVEGQWIDQRGTFKATAMAEPVYELLDQRGLGTDVYPGTGPALVTGELAWRQHEGGHTTLPNWPVFLEWADHYLSAPTVDRWVGTWSTAPQLTEERNEPPAPQFENATVRQHMLTSIGGDAFRVRFSNQYGDGPITLDAAAIAQADGG
;
A
#
# COMPACT_ATOMS: atom_id res chain seq x y z
N MET A 1 23.88 0.40 -19.84
CA MET A 1 25.33 0.67 -20.01
C MET A 1 25.69 1.76 -19.01
N ARG A 2 26.34 1.40 -17.89
CA ARG A 2 26.64 2.29 -16.76
C ARG A 2 27.86 3.17 -17.09
N LEU A 3 27.74 4.48 -16.97
CA LEU A 3 28.88 5.41 -16.88
C LEU A 3 28.66 6.40 -15.71
N PRO A 4 29.71 6.81 -14.99
CA PRO A 4 29.63 7.39 -13.65
C PRO A 4 29.51 8.92 -13.66
N ARG A 5 28.73 9.48 -12.73
CA ARG A 5 28.66 10.91 -12.43
C ARG A 5 29.89 11.34 -11.61
N LEU A 6 30.63 12.31 -12.11
CA LEU A 6 31.70 13.03 -11.44
C LEU A 6 31.64 14.50 -11.88
N LEU A 7 31.81 15.42 -10.91
CA LEU A 7 31.89 16.90 -10.99
C LEU A 7 30.49 17.58 -10.99
N PHE A 8 30.13 18.47 -10.05
CA PHE A 8 30.90 19.57 -9.46
C PHE A 8 30.62 19.76 -7.96
N ALA A 9 31.69 19.78 -7.17
CA ALA A 9 31.82 20.58 -5.96
C ALA A 9 32.89 21.66 -6.25
N TRP A 10 33.28 22.44 -5.24
CA TRP A 10 34.26 23.55 -5.23
C TRP A 10 33.60 24.94 -5.42
N MET A 11 33.71 25.89 -4.49
CA MET A 11 34.85 26.15 -3.62
C MET A 11 34.54 27.08 -2.43
N THR A 12 34.92 26.66 -1.21
CA THR A 12 35.59 27.55 -0.24
C THR A 12 36.75 26.78 0.37
N ILE A 13 37.98 27.11 -0.03
CA ILE A 13 39.21 26.57 0.57
C ILE A 13 39.47 27.30 1.89
N LEU A 14 39.37 26.58 3.00
CA LEU A 14 40.17 26.84 4.20
C LEU A 14 40.87 25.51 4.57
N MET A 15 42.16 25.61 4.87
CA MET A 15 43.09 24.50 5.04
C MET A 15 42.57 23.40 5.98
N GLY A 16 42.74 22.15 5.55
CA GLY A 16 42.29 20.95 6.26
C GLY A 16 42.95 20.75 7.62
N LEU A 17 42.11 20.71 8.65
CA LEU A 17 42.25 19.86 9.83
C LEU A 17 41.19 18.76 9.71
N PRO A 18 41.40 17.56 10.27
CA PRO A 18 40.40 16.49 10.25
C PRO A 18 39.17 16.98 11.03
N PHE A 19 38.05 17.21 10.34
CA PHE A 19 36.76 17.39 10.99
C PHE A 19 36.38 16.05 11.61
N GLY A 20 36.52 15.93 12.92
CA GLY A 20 35.81 14.90 13.68
C GLY A 20 34.31 15.20 13.60
N ALA A 21 33.49 14.16 13.44
CA ALA A 21 32.05 14.29 13.57
C ALA A 21 31.74 14.92 14.95
N SER A 22 30.91 15.97 14.98
CA SER A 22 30.46 16.55 16.25
C SER A 22 29.58 15.53 16.97
N ALA A 23 29.88 15.28 18.24
CA ALA A 23 29.12 14.32 19.02
C ALA A 23 27.67 14.82 19.25
N GLU A 24 26.68 14.00 18.90
CA GLU A 24 25.27 14.38 18.98
C GLU A 24 24.38 13.22 19.42
N PHE A 25 23.18 13.54 19.92
CA PHE A 25 22.15 12.54 20.13
C PHE A 25 21.40 12.24 18.84
N VAL A 26 21.26 10.96 18.51
CA VAL A 26 20.43 10.46 17.41
C VAL A 26 19.14 9.91 18.02
N VAL A 27 17.99 10.38 17.52
CA VAL A 27 16.68 10.07 18.09
C VAL A 27 15.83 9.38 17.02
N ASN A 28 15.56 8.08 17.23
CA ASN A 28 14.87 7.24 16.26
C ASN A 28 13.61 6.59 16.88
N PRO A 29 12.44 6.66 16.22
CA PRO A 29 11.28 5.89 16.62
C PRO A 29 11.43 4.41 16.23
N ASP A 30 10.64 3.53 16.83
CA ASP A 30 10.65 2.09 16.57
C ASP A 30 10.10 1.71 15.18
N ARG A 31 9.40 2.63 14.50
CA ARG A 31 9.00 2.49 13.10
C ARG A 31 9.76 3.49 12.25
N GLU A 32 10.52 2.98 11.28
CA GLU A 32 11.28 3.79 10.32
C GLU A 32 10.40 4.85 9.63
N SER A 33 9.13 4.54 9.34
CA SER A 33 8.18 5.48 8.73
C SER A 33 7.76 6.64 9.63
N GLY A 34 7.95 6.55 10.95
CA GLY A 34 7.40 7.51 11.91
C GLY A 34 5.86 7.61 11.95
N VAL A 35 5.14 6.70 11.27
CA VAL A 35 3.67 6.70 11.16
C VAL A 35 3.02 5.64 12.06
N TYR A 36 2.04 6.08 12.84
CA TYR A 36 1.33 5.31 13.85
C TYR A 36 -0.19 5.43 13.69
N ARG A 37 -0.93 4.57 14.41
CA ARG A 37 -2.38 4.75 14.60
C ARG A 37 -2.63 5.49 15.91
N ALA A 38 -3.69 6.28 15.97
CA ALA A 38 -4.15 6.84 17.24
C ALA A 38 -4.40 5.69 18.25
N GLY A 39 -3.79 5.79 19.43
CA GLY A 39 -3.77 4.77 20.46
C GLY A 39 -2.50 3.91 20.51
N ASP A 40 -1.64 3.96 19.49
CA ASP A 40 -0.34 3.27 19.50
C ASP A 40 0.62 3.91 20.53
N VAL A 41 1.49 3.08 21.11
CA VAL A 41 2.65 3.54 21.88
C VAL A 41 3.83 3.65 20.92
N VAL A 42 4.41 4.85 20.83
CA VAL A 42 5.65 5.13 20.11
C VAL A 42 6.81 4.83 21.04
N ARG A 43 7.71 3.95 20.62
CA ARG A 43 8.95 3.67 21.36
C ARG A 43 10.11 4.34 20.66
N TRP A 44 11.00 4.93 21.42
CA TRP A 44 12.14 5.70 20.92
C TRP A 44 13.43 5.10 21.44
N THR A 45 14.43 5.05 20.56
CA THR A 45 15.81 4.80 20.91
C THR A 45 16.58 6.11 20.73
N VAL A 46 17.21 6.57 21.80
CA VAL A 46 18.06 7.76 21.83
C VAL A 46 19.49 7.30 22.02
N GLU A 47 20.34 7.51 21.02
CA GLU A 47 21.74 7.05 21.01
C GLU A 47 22.68 8.24 21.03
N TRP A 48 23.80 8.11 21.73
CA TRP A 48 24.88 9.09 21.67
C TRP A 48 25.88 8.72 20.57
N ALA A 49 25.87 9.48 19.49
CA ALA A 49 26.79 9.33 18.36
C ALA A 49 28.01 10.24 18.56
N GLY A 50 28.99 9.77 19.33
CA GLY A 50 30.27 10.46 19.50
C GLY A 50 31.32 9.65 20.25
N ASP A 51 32.59 9.98 20.04
CA ASP A 51 33.73 9.29 20.67
C ASP A 51 33.89 9.61 22.18
N SER A 52 33.19 10.62 22.69
CA SER A 52 33.18 11.00 24.10
C SER A 52 32.05 10.31 24.87
N SER A 53 32.14 10.28 26.20
CA SER A 53 30.99 9.87 27.03
C SER A 53 29.77 10.78 26.79
N PRO A 54 28.54 10.24 26.88
CA PRO A 54 27.33 11.04 26.78
C PRO A 54 27.25 12.10 27.89
N PRO A 55 26.61 13.26 27.64
CA PRO A 55 26.43 14.31 28.64
C PRO A 55 25.65 13.83 29.88
N GLU A 56 26.15 14.11 31.09
CA GLU A 56 25.52 13.67 32.35
C GLU A 56 24.16 14.35 32.65
N ALA A 57 23.85 15.48 32.00
CA ALA A 57 22.68 16.31 32.30
C ALA A 57 21.75 16.51 31.09
N ALA A 58 21.57 15.47 30.28
CA ALA A 58 20.59 15.50 29.19
C ALA A 58 19.15 15.35 29.72
N THR A 59 18.21 16.06 29.13
CA THR A 59 16.78 16.02 29.45
C THR A 59 15.95 15.78 28.20
N TYR A 60 14.74 15.26 28.35
CA TYR A 60 13.80 15.08 27.24
C TYR A 60 12.45 15.74 27.52
N VAL A 61 11.76 16.13 26.46
CA VAL A 61 10.36 16.60 26.47
C VAL A 61 9.62 16.03 25.27
N PHE A 62 8.44 15.46 25.51
CA PHE A 62 7.48 15.08 24.47
C PHE A 62 6.42 16.18 24.30
N LYS A 63 6.22 16.64 23.06
CA LYS A 63 5.27 17.69 22.70
C LYS A 63 4.25 17.18 21.68
N LEU A 64 3.00 17.03 22.09
CA LEU A 64 1.87 16.72 21.21
C LEU A 64 1.56 17.94 20.32
N GLY A 65 1.35 17.71 19.03
CA GLY A 65 1.19 18.76 18.03
C GLY A 65 2.41 19.67 17.90
N GLY A 66 3.57 19.30 18.47
CA GLY A 66 4.75 20.15 18.58
C GLY A 66 4.63 21.29 19.61
N LEU A 67 3.52 21.40 20.35
CA LEU A 67 3.27 22.51 21.28
C LEU A 67 2.97 22.05 22.71
N VAL A 68 2.04 21.11 22.89
CA VAL A 68 1.56 20.73 24.22
C VAL A 68 2.50 19.69 24.84
N GLU A 69 3.20 20.06 25.91
CA GLU A 69 4.05 19.13 26.66
C GLU A 69 3.21 18.04 27.32
N VAL A 70 3.48 16.78 26.99
CA VAL A 70 2.75 15.61 27.53
C VAL A 70 3.60 14.74 28.46
N SER A 71 4.94 14.84 28.38
CA SER A 71 5.87 14.15 29.27
C SER A 71 7.25 14.82 29.20
N GLN A 72 8.01 14.80 30.30
CA GLN A 72 9.38 15.32 30.38
C GLN A 72 10.17 14.65 31.51
N GLY A 73 11.50 14.64 31.40
CA GLY A 73 12.36 14.09 32.44
C GLY A 73 13.86 14.19 32.12
N SER A 74 14.68 13.64 33.02
CA SER A 74 16.11 13.41 32.75
C SER A 74 16.28 12.22 31.80
N LEU A 75 17.27 12.27 30.93
CA LEU A 75 17.61 11.17 30.02
C LEU A 75 18.58 10.20 30.71
N GLU A 76 18.08 9.04 31.11
CA GLU A 76 18.89 7.98 31.72
C GLU A 76 19.50 7.10 30.62
N MET A 77 20.82 7.11 30.52
CA MET A 77 21.58 6.39 29.48
C MET A 77 22.21 5.11 30.03
N GLU A 78 22.00 3.98 29.36
CA GLU A 78 22.68 2.71 29.62
C GLU A 78 23.52 2.33 28.40
N ASN A 79 24.85 2.18 28.57
CA ASN A 79 25.78 1.86 27.49
C ASN A 79 25.70 2.79 26.26
N GLY A 80 25.37 4.07 26.46
CA GLY A 80 25.25 5.05 25.37
C GLY A 80 23.90 5.06 24.66
N VAL A 81 22.90 4.34 25.18
CA VAL A 81 21.54 4.26 24.63
C VAL A 81 20.51 4.53 25.74
N ALA A 82 19.43 5.24 25.40
CA ALA A 82 18.25 5.39 26.25
C ALA A 82 16.98 4.98 25.48
N HIS A 83 16.01 4.42 26.19
CA HIS A 83 14.72 4.04 25.64
C HIS A 83 13.61 4.88 26.28
N LEU A 84 12.78 5.51 25.44
CA LEU A 84 11.65 6.32 25.87
C LEU A 84 10.36 5.82 25.22
N GLU A 85 9.22 6.05 25.85
CA GLU A 85 7.92 5.74 25.26
C GLU A 85 6.91 6.87 25.50
N ALA A 86 6.04 7.06 24.52
CA ALA A 86 4.93 8.00 24.60
C ALA A 86 3.77 7.51 23.75
N LYS A 87 2.54 7.81 24.18
CA LYS A 87 1.31 7.40 23.50
C LYS A 87 0.66 8.60 22.81
N ILE A 88 0.12 8.39 21.62
CA ILE A 88 -0.63 9.40 20.87
C ILE A 88 -2.09 8.95 20.75
N ASP A 89 -2.96 9.39 21.67
CA ASP A 89 -4.35 8.89 21.76
C ASP A 89 -5.31 9.43 20.69
N THR A 90 -4.97 10.53 20.02
CA THR A 90 -5.81 11.17 18.99
C THR A 90 -4.98 11.50 17.75
N PRO A 91 -5.60 11.67 16.56
CA PRO A 91 -4.89 12.08 15.35
C PRO A 91 -4.08 13.35 15.56
N ASN A 92 -2.75 13.23 15.61
CA ASN A 92 -1.83 14.33 15.90
C ASN A 92 -0.38 13.93 15.62
N THR A 93 0.53 14.90 15.67
CA THR A 93 1.98 14.68 15.63
C THR A 93 2.56 14.67 17.04
N LEU A 94 3.71 14.04 17.22
CA LEU A 94 4.46 14.01 18.46
C LEU A 94 5.91 14.36 18.17
N LEU A 95 6.43 15.38 18.86
CA LEU A 95 7.81 15.80 18.79
C LEU A 95 8.52 15.42 20.09
N LEU A 96 9.61 14.65 20.00
CA LEU A 96 10.55 14.40 21.08
C LEU A 96 11.71 15.39 20.94
N GLU A 97 11.93 16.20 21.98
CA GLU A 97 13.09 17.09 22.07
C GLU A 97 14.01 16.57 23.18
N VAL A 98 15.26 16.27 22.82
CA VAL A 98 16.34 15.93 23.76
C VAL A 98 17.29 17.12 23.83
N ALA A 99 17.52 17.66 25.02
CA ALA A 99 18.36 18.83 25.24
C ALA A 99 19.54 18.50 26.16
N TRP A 100 20.73 19.03 25.87
CA TRP A 100 21.91 18.90 26.72
C TRP A 100 22.78 20.15 26.66
N LYS A 101 23.77 20.23 27.56
CA LYS A 101 24.74 21.32 27.61
C LYS A 101 26.05 20.93 26.98
N GLU A 102 26.54 21.78 26.09
CA GLU A 102 27.91 21.75 25.57
C GLU A 102 28.58 23.09 25.91
N GLY A 103 29.40 23.09 26.97
CA GLY A 103 29.88 24.33 27.58
C GLY A 103 28.71 25.16 28.13
N THR A 104 28.54 26.38 27.60
CA THR A 104 27.41 27.27 27.95
C THR A 104 26.20 27.12 27.04
N GLU A 105 26.38 26.50 25.86
CA GLU A 105 25.35 26.36 24.84
C GLU A 105 24.41 25.21 25.19
N THR A 106 23.10 25.40 24.95
CA THR A 106 22.15 24.28 24.94
C THR A 106 22.08 23.74 23.52
N LYS A 107 22.36 22.45 23.36
CA LYS A 107 22.15 21.71 22.12
C LYS A 107 20.86 20.92 22.20
N THR A 108 20.23 20.67 21.07
CA THR A 108 19.01 19.87 20.97
C THR A 108 19.08 18.84 19.84
N ALA A 109 18.42 17.71 20.05
CA ALA A 109 18.17 16.68 19.05
C ALA A 109 16.67 16.38 19.03
N LEU A 110 16.14 16.10 17.84
CA LEU A 110 14.69 15.98 17.63
C LEU A 110 14.32 14.60 17.08
N GLY A 111 13.19 14.07 17.57
CA GLY A 111 12.47 12.93 17.03
C GLY A 111 11.05 13.34 16.63
N GLY A 112 10.57 12.90 15.47
CA GLY A 112 9.20 13.18 15.01
C GLY A 112 8.39 11.92 14.74
N ALA A 113 7.15 11.88 15.19
CA ALA A 113 6.18 10.83 14.86
C ALA A 113 4.80 11.44 14.56
N VAL A 114 3.95 10.70 13.84
CA VAL A 114 2.56 11.09 13.57
C VAL A 114 1.62 9.91 13.74
N ALA A 115 0.45 10.15 14.36
CA ALA A 115 -0.61 9.15 14.49
C ALA A 115 -1.83 9.55 13.66
N SER A 116 -2.34 8.61 12.84
CA SER A 116 -3.50 8.80 11.98
C SER A 116 -3.47 10.11 11.17
N PRO A 117 -2.41 10.39 10.38
CA PRO A 117 -2.20 11.67 9.70
C PRO A 117 -3.39 12.13 8.84
N GLN A 118 -4.10 11.20 8.19
CA GLN A 118 -5.28 11.46 7.35
C GLN A 118 -6.49 12.05 8.10
N ASP A 119 -6.51 11.90 9.43
CA ASP A 119 -7.61 12.32 10.28
C ASP A 119 -7.37 13.70 10.92
N ILE A 120 -6.20 14.31 10.72
CA ILE A 120 -5.87 15.64 11.21
C ILE A 120 -6.66 16.70 10.42
N LYS A 121 -7.46 17.53 11.11
CA LYS A 121 -8.36 18.53 10.49
C LYS A 121 -7.87 19.97 10.68
N PRO A 122 -8.31 20.91 9.82
CA PRO A 122 -8.12 22.36 10.01
C PRO A 122 -8.54 22.85 11.40
N SER A 123 -7.86 23.89 11.91
CA SER A 123 -8.16 24.48 13.23
C SER A 123 -9.36 25.41 13.22
N VAL A 124 -9.57 26.14 12.12
CA VAL A 124 -10.62 27.17 11.97
C VAL A 124 -11.43 27.00 10.68
N GLU A 125 -12.62 27.61 10.66
CA GLU A 125 -13.48 27.69 9.49
C GLU A 125 -13.00 28.74 8.48
N GLU A 126 -13.25 28.49 7.20
CA GLU A 126 -12.95 29.40 6.09
C GLU A 126 -13.76 30.70 6.18
N PRO A 127 -13.18 31.87 5.83
CA PRO A 127 -13.95 33.11 5.70
C PRO A 127 -15.10 32.99 4.69
N ALA A 128 -16.30 33.41 5.08
CA ALA A 128 -17.51 33.24 4.26
C ALA A 128 -17.46 33.92 2.88
N ASP A 129 -16.64 34.96 2.70
CA ASP A 129 -16.44 35.66 1.42
C ASP A 129 -15.05 35.40 0.81
N PHE A 130 -14.36 34.31 1.19
CA PHE A 130 -13.02 33.95 0.68
C PHE A 130 -12.94 33.96 -0.85
N ASP A 131 -13.86 33.26 -1.52
CA ASP A 131 -13.92 33.21 -3.00
C ASP A 131 -14.17 34.58 -3.62
N ALA A 132 -15.14 35.31 -3.07
CA ALA A 132 -15.51 36.63 -3.57
C ALA A 132 -14.35 37.62 -3.42
N PHE A 133 -13.62 37.55 -2.31
CA PHE A 133 -12.43 38.35 -2.06
C PHE A 133 -11.35 38.06 -3.11
N TRP A 134 -10.93 36.81 -3.26
CA TRP A 134 -9.85 36.47 -4.19
C TRP A 134 -10.22 36.73 -5.65
N ALA A 135 -11.46 36.47 -6.06
CA ALA A 135 -11.94 36.83 -7.39
C ALA A 135 -11.87 38.35 -7.64
N ALA A 136 -12.25 39.17 -6.66
CA ALA A 136 -12.15 40.63 -6.76
C ALA A 136 -10.70 41.11 -6.83
N LYS A 137 -9.78 40.52 -6.05
CA LYS A 137 -8.35 40.86 -6.07
C LYS A 137 -7.67 40.47 -7.39
N ILE A 138 -8.03 39.31 -7.95
CA ILE A 138 -7.57 38.88 -9.28
C ILE A 138 -8.08 39.86 -10.35
N ALA A 139 -9.35 40.28 -10.30
CA ALA A 139 -9.90 41.26 -11.24
C ALA A 139 -9.23 42.65 -11.12
N GLU A 140 -8.97 43.11 -9.88
CA GLU A 140 -8.23 44.35 -9.62
C GLU A 140 -6.81 44.29 -10.20
N MET A 141 -6.11 43.17 -10.03
CA MET A 141 -4.81 42.93 -10.64
C MET A 141 -4.90 42.90 -12.18
N ALA A 142 -5.85 42.17 -12.75
CA ALA A 142 -6.00 41.99 -14.20
C ALA A 142 -6.28 43.32 -14.95
N ALA A 143 -6.84 44.33 -14.26
CA ALA A 143 -7.04 45.66 -14.82
C ALA A 143 -5.72 46.41 -15.11
N VAL A 144 -4.60 46.00 -14.51
CA VAL A 144 -3.26 46.52 -14.80
C VAL A 144 -2.60 45.64 -15.87
N PRO A 145 -2.30 46.13 -17.10
CA PRO A 145 -1.58 45.35 -18.11
C PRO A 145 -0.23 44.86 -17.57
N ALA A 146 0.18 43.62 -17.87
CA ALA A 146 1.43 43.05 -17.34
C ALA A 146 2.70 43.67 -17.96
N ASN A 147 2.63 44.15 -19.21
CA ASN A 147 3.73 44.79 -19.94
C ASN A 147 5.11 44.12 -19.70
N PRO A 148 5.26 42.82 -20.00
CA PRO A 148 6.50 42.11 -19.72
C PRO A 148 7.66 42.70 -20.53
N GLN A 149 8.72 43.10 -19.83
CA GLN A 149 9.96 43.57 -20.41
C GLN A 149 11.02 42.49 -20.23
N LEU A 150 11.56 42.00 -21.35
CA LEU A 150 12.60 40.99 -21.38
C LEU A 150 13.95 41.63 -21.68
N THR A 151 14.94 41.33 -20.85
CA THR A 151 16.35 41.71 -21.06
C THR A 151 17.16 40.44 -21.28
N PRO A 152 17.46 40.07 -22.54
CA PRO A 152 18.28 38.90 -22.84
C PRO A 152 19.71 39.08 -22.30
N ILE A 153 20.22 38.04 -21.63
CA ILE A 153 21.59 38.01 -21.10
C ILE A 153 22.22 36.68 -21.51
N ASP A 154 23.44 36.74 -22.05
CA ASP A 154 24.25 35.54 -22.30
C ASP A 154 24.91 35.09 -20.98
N VAL A 155 24.42 33.98 -20.46
CA VAL A 155 24.88 33.36 -19.20
C VAL A 155 25.87 32.22 -19.43
N GLY A 156 26.28 31.96 -20.70
CA GLY A 156 27.27 30.96 -21.05
C GLY A 156 26.82 29.49 -20.95
N VAL A 157 25.52 29.24 -20.74
CA VAL A 157 24.95 27.89 -20.68
C VAL A 157 24.58 27.43 -22.09
N ALA A 158 25.26 26.38 -22.56
CA ALA A 158 25.09 25.91 -23.94
C ALA A 158 23.68 25.39 -24.18
N GLY A 159 23.02 25.89 -25.23
CA GLY A 159 21.70 25.41 -25.64
C GLY A 159 20.53 26.02 -24.86
N VAL A 160 20.76 27.03 -24.01
CA VAL A 160 19.74 27.73 -23.22
C VAL A 160 19.67 29.21 -23.61
N ASP A 161 18.45 29.71 -23.83
CA ASP A 161 18.17 31.13 -23.90
C ASP A 161 17.74 31.62 -22.50
N TYR A 162 18.33 32.72 -22.04
CA TYR A 162 18.03 33.34 -20.74
C TYR A 162 17.67 34.82 -20.88
N ALA A 163 16.71 35.28 -20.09
CA ALA A 163 16.39 36.69 -19.95
C ALA A 163 15.91 37.03 -18.54
N GLN A 164 16.24 38.23 -18.08
CA GLN A 164 15.53 38.85 -16.97
C GLN A 164 14.16 39.35 -17.44
N VAL A 165 13.17 39.28 -16.56
CA VAL A 165 11.81 39.74 -16.82
C VAL A 165 11.35 40.70 -15.72
N THR A 166 10.82 41.85 -16.14
CA THR A 166 10.07 42.77 -15.28
C THR A 166 8.65 42.91 -15.81
N MET A 167 7.67 42.84 -14.92
CA MET A 167 6.25 43.04 -15.23
C MET A 167 5.64 44.10 -14.34
N ASP A 168 4.75 44.90 -14.90
CA ASP A 168 3.87 45.78 -14.14
C ASP A 168 2.91 44.93 -13.30
N HIS A 169 2.59 45.38 -12.08
CA HIS A 169 1.76 44.62 -11.15
C HIS A 169 0.79 45.49 -10.34
N PHE A 170 0.00 44.80 -9.52
CA PHE A 170 -0.99 45.33 -8.60
C PHE A 170 -0.52 46.57 -7.83
N ARG A 171 -1.38 47.60 -7.80
CA ARG A 171 -1.19 48.86 -7.06
C ARG A 171 0.16 49.55 -7.29
N GLY A 172 0.69 49.46 -8.52
CA GLY A 172 1.92 50.17 -8.93
C GLY A 172 3.22 49.46 -8.58
N THR A 173 3.13 48.26 -8.00
CA THR A 173 4.31 47.40 -7.77
C THR A 173 4.80 46.72 -9.06
N LYS A 174 5.97 46.11 -9.03
CA LYS A 174 6.49 45.25 -10.09
C LYS A 174 6.64 43.81 -9.64
N ILE A 175 6.74 42.92 -10.62
CA ILE A 175 7.27 41.56 -10.46
C ILE A 175 8.57 41.53 -11.23
N ASN A 176 9.66 41.18 -10.54
CA ASN A 176 10.97 40.95 -11.16
C ASN A 176 11.31 39.47 -11.07
N GLY A 177 11.90 38.94 -12.13
CA GLY A 177 12.22 37.52 -12.23
C GLY A 177 13.15 37.22 -13.38
N GLN A 178 13.31 35.94 -13.65
CA GLN A 178 14.14 35.40 -14.71
C GLN A 178 13.41 34.28 -15.44
N VAL A 179 13.63 34.17 -16.74
CA VAL A 179 13.07 33.12 -17.58
C VAL A 179 14.16 32.47 -18.42
N ALA A 180 14.15 31.15 -18.50
CA ALA A 180 15.01 30.38 -19.36
C ALA A 180 14.21 29.36 -20.18
N ARG A 181 14.72 29.03 -21.37
CA ARG A 181 14.12 28.00 -22.24
C ARG A 181 15.21 27.27 -23.05
N PRO A 182 14.93 26.06 -23.55
CA PRO A 182 15.80 25.42 -24.53
C PRO A 182 15.84 26.22 -25.83
N THR A 183 17.01 26.24 -26.47
CA THR A 183 17.18 26.77 -27.84
C THR A 183 16.65 25.82 -28.91
N ASN A 184 16.63 24.52 -28.62
CA ASN A 184 16.11 23.49 -29.50
C ASN A 184 14.64 23.19 -29.20
N GLY A 185 13.77 23.35 -30.19
CA GLY A 185 12.32 23.22 -30.05
C GLY A 185 11.60 24.57 -30.10
N GLU A 186 10.28 24.52 -30.33
CA GLU A 186 9.44 25.71 -30.44
C GLU A 186 8.49 25.89 -29.25
N LYS A 187 8.11 24.79 -28.59
CA LYS A 187 7.04 24.70 -27.62
C LYS A 187 7.48 23.81 -26.45
N PHE A 188 7.33 24.30 -25.23
CA PHE A 188 7.83 23.62 -24.03
C PHE A 188 6.77 23.58 -22.93
N PRO A 189 6.75 22.51 -22.12
CA PRO A 189 6.03 22.55 -20.86
C PRO A 189 6.65 23.62 -19.96
N ALA A 190 5.84 24.32 -19.18
CA ALA A 190 6.29 25.41 -18.34
C ALA A 190 6.44 24.99 -16.86
N LEU A 191 7.46 25.55 -16.21
CA LEU A 191 7.72 25.37 -14.78
C LEU A 191 7.91 26.74 -14.11
N LEU A 192 7.05 27.05 -13.16
CA LEU A 192 7.14 28.21 -12.29
C LEU A 192 7.79 27.81 -10.95
N ARG A 193 9.00 28.31 -10.70
CA ARG A 193 9.67 28.18 -9.40
C ARG A 193 9.35 29.39 -8.53
N VAL A 194 8.87 29.14 -7.32
CA VAL A 194 8.56 30.15 -6.29
C VAL A 194 9.47 29.97 -5.07
N GLN A 195 9.68 31.05 -4.33
CA GLN A 195 10.86 31.21 -3.48
C GLN A 195 10.58 31.04 -1.99
N TRP A 196 11.55 30.52 -1.24
CA TRP A 196 11.47 30.39 0.22
C TRP A 196 11.50 31.75 0.93
N ALA A 197 11.25 31.75 2.25
CA ALA A 197 11.22 32.97 3.04
C ALA A 197 12.59 33.66 3.10
N GLY A 198 12.60 34.99 3.08
CA GLY A 198 13.82 35.81 3.15
C GLY A 198 13.92 36.84 2.03
N VAL A 199 14.93 37.69 2.11
CA VAL A 199 15.20 38.79 1.16
C VAL A 199 16.59 38.58 0.58
N TYR A 200 16.65 38.10 -0.66
CA TYR A 200 17.87 37.68 -1.37
C TYR A 200 17.63 37.74 -2.90
N GLY A 201 18.70 37.73 -3.69
CA GLY A 201 18.64 37.66 -5.16
C GLY A 201 18.33 36.26 -5.70
N LEU A 202 18.08 36.13 -7.00
CA LEU A 202 17.80 34.85 -7.65
C LEU A 202 19.07 34.26 -8.28
N GLU A 203 19.32 32.98 -8.07
CA GLU A 203 20.41 32.28 -8.72
C GLU A 203 20.03 31.92 -10.17
N THR A 204 20.92 32.20 -11.12
CA THR A 204 20.68 31.91 -12.55
C THR A 204 20.43 30.42 -12.82
N ASP A 205 21.16 29.55 -12.12
CA ASP A 205 21.08 28.10 -12.29
C ASP A 205 19.68 27.53 -12.02
N TRP A 206 18.87 28.21 -11.21
CA TRP A 206 17.53 27.75 -10.86
C TRP A 206 16.55 27.66 -12.02
N VAL A 207 16.79 28.40 -13.10
CA VAL A 207 16.01 28.32 -14.35
C VAL A 207 16.81 27.70 -15.48
N THR A 208 18.13 27.89 -15.55
CA THR A 208 18.93 27.35 -16.67
C THR A 208 19.04 25.83 -16.60
N SER A 209 19.23 25.23 -15.42
CA SER A 209 19.23 23.76 -15.26
C SER A 209 17.91 23.14 -15.75
N ARG A 210 16.77 23.79 -15.45
CA ARG A 210 15.45 23.34 -15.93
C ARG A 210 15.28 23.51 -17.42
N ALA A 211 15.84 24.57 -18.00
CA ALA A 211 15.89 24.75 -19.44
C ALA A 211 16.77 23.69 -20.12
N GLU A 212 17.91 23.30 -19.56
CA GLU A 212 18.71 22.17 -20.05
C GLU A 212 17.90 20.86 -20.03
N ASP A 213 17.05 20.69 -19.01
CA ASP A 213 16.12 19.56 -18.89
C ASP A 213 14.89 19.63 -19.80
N GLY A 214 14.69 20.70 -20.57
CA GLY A 214 13.61 20.83 -21.55
C GLY A 214 12.40 21.66 -21.13
N TRP A 215 12.49 22.45 -20.05
CA TRP A 215 11.39 23.28 -19.55
C TRP A 215 11.48 24.74 -20.00
N LEU A 216 10.32 25.37 -20.24
CA LEU A 216 10.19 26.83 -20.15
C LEU A 216 10.12 27.20 -18.66
N ALA A 217 11.26 27.58 -18.08
CA ALA A 217 11.39 27.82 -16.65
C ALA A 217 11.27 29.31 -16.33
N LEU A 218 10.32 29.67 -15.47
CA LEU A 218 10.16 31.01 -14.91
C LEU A 218 10.43 30.96 -13.41
N ASN A 219 11.18 31.94 -12.92
CA ASN A 219 11.33 32.15 -11.49
C ASN A 219 11.15 33.63 -11.17
N ILE A 220 10.23 33.93 -10.25
CA ILE A 220 9.95 35.28 -9.78
C ILE A 220 10.50 35.50 -8.38
N LEU A 221 10.93 36.72 -8.11
CA LEU A 221 11.26 37.16 -6.76
C LEU A 221 9.96 37.50 -6.02
N PRO A 222 9.78 37.05 -4.77
CA PRO A 222 8.55 37.33 -4.04
C PRO A 222 8.42 38.84 -3.76
N HIS A 223 9.54 39.55 -3.64
CA HIS A 223 9.63 40.99 -3.37
C HIS A 223 9.66 41.83 -4.65
N ASP A 224 9.17 43.07 -4.56
CA ASP A 224 9.33 44.08 -5.61
C ASP A 224 10.74 44.70 -5.53
N LEU A 225 11.75 43.89 -5.87
CA LEU A 225 13.17 44.26 -5.86
C LEU A 225 13.84 43.73 -7.14
N PRO A 226 14.99 44.29 -7.55
CA PRO A 226 15.88 43.67 -8.54
C PRO A 226 16.31 42.27 -8.11
N ILE A 227 16.69 41.42 -9.08
CA ILE A 227 16.96 40.00 -8.83
C ILE A 227 18.45 39.64 -8.69
N ASP A 228 19.36 40.53 -9.05
CA ASP A 228 20.79 40.24 -9.24
C ASP A 228 21.71 41.31 -8.61
N GLU A 229 21.22 42.03 -7.60
CA GLU A 229 22.04 43.00 -6.85
C GLU A 229 23.05 42.32 -5.93
N GLU A 230 24.01 43.07 -5.40
CA GLU A 230 24.96 42.52 -4.42
C GLU A 230 24.29 42.26 -3.05
N GLU A 231 24.79 41.28 -2.28
CA GLU A 231 24.22 40.91 -0.95
C GLU A 231 24.09 42.11 0.01
N ALA A 232 24.93 43.14 -0.13
CA ALA A 232 24.82 44.36 0.67
C ALA A 232 23.47 45.08 0.47
N PHE A 233 22.94 45.09 -0.75
CA PHE A 233 21.62 45.66 -1.07
C PHE A 233 20.51 44.84 -0.39
N TYR A 234 20.53 43.52 -0.54
CA TYR A 234 19.52 42.66 0.07
C TYR A 234 19.54 42.69 1.60
N ARG A 235 20.74 42.80 2.20
CA ARG A 235 20.87 43.01 3.64
C ARG A 235 20.22 44.33 4.07
N GLU A 236 20.46 45.43 3.36
CA GLU A 236 19.80 46.71 3.66
C GLU A 236 18.27 46.62 3.56
N GLN A 237 17.75 45.89 2.57
CA GLN A 237 16.32 45.66 2.45
C GLN A 237 15.76 44.83 3.60
N ARG A 238 16.47 43.77 3.99
CA ARG A 238 16.09 42.84 5.07
C ARG A 238 16.11 43.49 6.45
N GLU A 239 17.08 44.36 6.70
CA GLU A 239 17.24 45.09 7.98
C GLU A 239 16.42 46.41 8.00
N GLY A 240 15.77 46.76 6.89
CA GLY A 240 15.06 48.02 6.71
C GLY A 240 13.63 47.80 6.20
N PRO A 241 13.29 48.19 4.96
CA PRO A 241 11.90 48.17 4.46
C PRO A 241 11.17 46.82 4.52
N LEU A 242 11.91 45.71 4.45
CA LEU A 242 11.36 44.35 4.47
C LEU A 242 11.64 43.62 5.79
N ASP A 243 12.08 44.32 6.82
CA ASP A 243 12.14 43.75 8.16
C ASP A 243 10.75 43.25 8.56
N ASP A 244 10.68 42.00 9.04
CA ASP A 244 9.45 41.29 9.37
C ASP A 244 8.33 41.42 8.31
N TYR A 245 8.68 41.42 7.02
CA TYR A 245 7.74 41.69 5.90
C TYR A 245 6.45 40.86 5.98
N PHE A 246 6.53 39.62 6.44
CA PHE A 246 5.39 38.70 6.55
C PHE A 246 4.36 39.11 7.63
N ARG A 247 4.70 40.06 8.51
CA ARG A 247 3.78 40.69 9.47
C ARG A 247 3.27 42.06 9.03
N GLN A 248 3.77 42.61 7.92
CA GLN A 248 3.35 43.92 7.45
C GLN A 248 1.91 43.87 6.93
N GLY A 249 1.04 44.72 7.49
CA GLY A 249 -0.38 44.81 7.14
C GLY A 249 -1.25 43.61 7.55
N ASN A 250 -0.78 42.73 8.43
CA ASN A 250 -1.47 41.48 8.76
C ASN A 250 -2.76 41.61 9.60
N GLU A 251 -3.15 42.83 9.99
CA GLU A 251 -4.44 43.14 10.64
C GLU A 251 -5.57 43.38 9.62
N ASP A 252 -5.26 43.53 8.33
CA ASP A 252 -6.24 43.82 7.28
C ASP A 252 -5.92 43.03 5.98
N ARG A 253 -6.90 42.26 5.51
CA ARG A 253 -6.85 41.50 4.26
C ARG A 253 -6.51 42.34 3.02
N GLU A 254 -6.77 43.64 3.04
CA GLU A 254 -6.48 44.57 1.94
C GLU A 254 -5.04 45.10 1.93
N THR A 255 -4.30 44.94 3.04
CA THR A 255 -2.96 45.52 3.21
C THR A 255 -1.87 44.50 3.52
N SER A 256 -2.23 43.26 3.84
CA SER A 256 -1.27 42.18 4.10
C SER A 256 -0.27 42.02 2.95
N TYR A 257 1.01 41.91 3.29
CA TYR A 257 2.09 41.65 2.33
C TYR A 257 1.80 40.44 1.42
N PHE A 258 1.20 39.38 1.98
CA PHE A 258 0.91 38.14 1.25
C PHE A 258 -0.05 38.36 0.07
N LEU A 259 -0.92 39.37 0.11
CA LEU A 259 -1.84 39.69 -0.98
C LEU A 259 -1.07 39.96 -2.29
N ARG A 260 -0.08 40.86 -2.27
CA ARG A 260 0.71 41.17 -3.46
C ARG A 260 1.51 39.96 -3.91
N MET A 261 2.13 39.24 -2.97
CA MET A 261 2.98 38.08 -3.28
C MET A 261 2.16 36.98 -3.98
N TYR A 262 0.98 36.65 -3.46
CA TYR A 262 0.11 35.63 -4.05
C TYR A 262 -0.40 36.03 -5.43
N LEU A 263 -0.81 37.30 -5.60
CA LEU A 263 -1.18 37.83 -6.92
C LEU A 263 0.01 37.84 -7.90
N SER A 264 1.25 37.96 -7.40
CA SER A 264 2.45 37.88 -8.24
C SER A 264 2.62 36.49 -8.84
N CYS A 265 2.36 35.45 -8.04
CA CYS A 265 2.38 34.07 -8.50
C CYS A 265 1.27 33.79 -9.51
N TYR A 266 0.06 34.30 -9.27
CA TYR A 266 -1.05 34.22 -10.23
C TYR A 266 -0.69 34.87 -11.58
N ARG A 267 -0.14 36.10 -11.55
CA ARG A 267 0.30 36.82 -12.77
C ARG A 267 1.43 36.09 -13.49
N ALA A 268 2.33 35.43 -12.78
CA ALA A 268 3.40 34.66 -13.39
C ALA A 268 2.87 33.48 -14.23
N VAL A 269 1.80 32.82 -13.77
CA VAL A 269 1.12 31.79 -14.57
C VAL A 269 0.45 32.40 -15.81
N GLU A 270 -0.26 33.53 -15.67
CA GLU A 270 -0.83 34.25 -16.82
C GLU A 270 0.22 34.68 -17.84
N TYR A 271 1.41 35.10 -17.37
CA TYR A 271 2.53 35.42 -18.24
C TYR A 271 3.01 34.19 -18.99
N LEU A 272 3.26 33.05 -18.32
CA LEU A 272 3.63 31.79 -18.99
C LEU A 272 2.61 31.40 -20.07
N LYS A 273 1.32 31.50 -19.76
CA LYS A 273 0.22 31.21 -20.70
C LYS A 273 0.22 32.13 -21.93
N SER A 274 0.66 33.38 -21.76
CA SER A 274 0.72 34.35 -22.85
C SER A 274 1.89 34.11 -23.82
N ARG A 275 2.89 33.31 -23.42
CA ARG A 275 4.10 33.13 -24.22
C ARG A 275 3.86 32.20 -25.41
N SER A 276 4.40 32.60 -26.56
CA SER A 276 4.30 31.82 -27.79
C SER A 276 5.11 30.52 -27.78
N ASP A 277 6.00 30.32 -26.82
CA ASP A 277 6.83 29.12 -26.66
C ASP A 277 6.34 28.17 -25.56
N TRP A 278 5.20 28.46 -24.93
CA TRP A 278 4.50 27.50 -24.06
C TRP A 278 3.68 26.49 -24.87
N ASP A 279 3.70 25.22 -24.47
CA ASP A 279 3.03 24.08 -25.12
C ASP A 279 1.49 24.18 -25.16
N GLY A 280 0.89 25.09 -24.39
CA GLY A 280 -0.55 25.30 -24.33
C GLY A 280 -1.28 24.36 -23.36
N LYS A 281 -0.55 23.53 -22.60
CA LYS A 281 -1.13 22.50 -21.72
C LYS A 281 -0.48 22.43 -20.35
N THR A 282 0.85 22.45 -20.26
CA THR A 282 1.57 22.02 -19.05
C THR A 282 2.15 23.21 -18.30
N ILE A 283 1.71 23.42 -17.06
CA ILE A 283 2.25 24.41 -16.12
C ILE A 283 2.44 23.75 -14.76
N VAL A 284 3.69 23.63 -14.32
CA VAL A 284 4.04 23.11 -13.00
C VAL A 284 4.43 24.26 -12.09
N VAL A 285 3.96 24.26 -10.85
CA VAL A 285 4.40 25.23 -9.83
C VAL A 285 5.16 24.49 -8.72
N THR A 286 6.32 25.00 -8.31
CA THR A 286 7.14 24.33 -7.29
C THR A 286 7.88 25.30 -6.36
N GLY A 287 7.99 24.92 -5.09
CA GLY A 287 8.81 25.60 -4.10
C GLY A 287 8.81 24.93 -2.73
N GLY A 288 9.81 25.25 -1.90
CA GLY A 288 9.92 24.79 -0.52
C GLY A 288 9.60 25.89 0.49
N SER A 289 9.15 25.55 1.71
CA SER A 289 8.86 26.53 2.78
C SER A 289 7.80 27.56 2.33
N GLN A 290 8.09 28.86 2.36
CA GLN A 290 7.23 29.90 1.76
C GLN A 290 6.97 29.67 0.26
N GLY A 291 7.88 29.02 -0.46
CA GLY A 291 7.66 28.58 -1.84
C GLY A 291 6.57 27.50 -1.92
N GLY A 292 6.50 26.61 -0.93
CA GLY A 292 5.42 25.63 -0.79
C GLY A 292 4.07 26.30 -0.52
N GLN A 293 4.06 27.34 0.32
CA GLN A 293 2.90 28.20 0.54
C GLN A 293 2.40 28.84 -0.76
N GLN A 294 3.31 29.47 -1.52
CA GLN A 294 3.01 30.04 -2.83
C GLN A 294 2.51 28.99 -3.82
N THR A 295 3.04 27.76 -3.76
CA THR A 295 2.63 26.66 -4.63
C THR A 295 1.18 26.26 -4.38
N PHE A 296 0.77 26.03 -3.13
CA PHE A 296 -0.62 25.76 -2.75
C PHE A 296 -1.56 26.87 -3.21
N VAL A 297 -1.19 28.12 -2.93
CA VAL A 297 -2.01 29.28 -3.29
C VAL A 297 -2.18 29.40 -4.79
N THR A 298 -1.09 29.25 -5.55
CA THR A 298 -1.12 29.37 -7.01
C THR A 298 -1.99 28.28 -7.62
N ALA A 299 -1.83 27.04 -7.18
CA ALA A 299 -2.66 25.92 -7.61
C ALA A 299 -4.14 26.10 -7.22
N GLY A 300 -4.42 26.70 -6.06
CA GLY A 300 -5.79 26.93 -5.58
C GLY A 300 -6.50 28.10 -6.24
N LEU A 301 -5.75 29.11 -6.71
CA LEU A 301 -6.30 30.28 -7.40
C LEU A 301 -6.35 30.13 -8.92
N HIS A 302 -5.49 29.28 -9.50
CA HIS A 302 -5.32 29.20 -10.95
C HIS A 302 -5.68 27.81 -11.50
N PRO A 303 -6.83 27.66 -12.18
CA PRO A 303 -7.33 26.35 -12.62
C PRO A 303 -6.47 25.67 -13.70
N ASP A 304 -5.65 26.42 -14.46
CA ASP A 304 -4.77 25.84 -15.49
C ASP A 304 -3.40 25.38 -14.96
N VAL A 305 -3.15 25.44 -13.65
CA VAL A 305 -1.96 24.78 -13.09
C VAL A 305 -2.13 23.28 -13.28
N THR A 306 -1.17 22.63 -13.94
CA THR A 306 -1.21 21.19 -14.22
C THR A 306 -0.81 20.36 -13.01
N ALA A 307 0.15 20.82 -12.21
CA ALA A 307 0.59 20.16 -10.97
C ALA A 307 1.30 21.14 -10.03
N GLY A 308 1.23 20.88 -8.72
CA GLY A 308 1.99 21.61 -7.70
C GLY A 308 2.94 20.69 -6.93
N LEU A 309 4.19 21.11 -6.73
CA LEU A 309 5.23 20.34 -6.04
C LEU A 309 5.75 21.16 -4.85
N ALA A 310 5.30 20.84 -3.64
CA ALA A 310 5.57 21.62 -2.43
C ALA A 310 6.39 20.82 -1.40
N LEU A 311 7.50 21.37 -0.92
CA LEU A 311 8.32 20.77 0.13
C LEU A 311 8.20 21.58 1.43
N VAL A 312 7.91 20.91 2.55
CA VAL A 312 7.75 21.52 3.89
C VAL A 312 6.96 22.85 3.84
N PRO A 313 5.75 22.87 3.24
CA PRO A 313 5.05 24.11 2.94
C PRO A 313 4.78 24.90 4.23
N ALA A 314 5.22 26.16 4.23
CA ALA A 314 4.80 27.14 5.21
C ALA A 314 3.32 27.51 4.99
N GLY A 315 2.75 28.37 5.83
CA GLY A 315 1.42 28.88 5.55
C GLY A 315 0.26 28.01 6.06
N ALA A 316 0.56 26.89 6.73
CA ALA A 316 -0.41 25.83 7.01
C ALA A 316 -0.98 25.90 8.43
N ASP A 317 -2.29 26.12 8.52
CA ASP A 317 -3.07 26.10 9.76
C ASP A 317 -2.62 27.18 10.77
N PHE A 318 -2.76 28.46 10.38
CA PHE A 318 -2.32 29.63 11.14
C PHE A 318 -2.85 29.74 12.56
N ASN A 319 -3.98 29.09 12.84
CA ASN A 319 -4.64 29.08 14.14
C ASN A 319 -4.52 27.71 14.84
N GLY A 320 -3.49 26.92 14.48
CA GLY A 320 -3.25 25.59 15.03
C GLY A 320 -3.09 25.56 16.55
N ASP A 321 -2.63 26.66 17.15
CA ASP A 321 -2.50 26.86 18.60
C ASP A 321 -3.84 26.72 19.33
N GLN A 322 -4.95 27.13 18.71
CA GLN A 322 -6.32 26.94 19.23
C GLN A 322 -6.70 25.46 19.37
N LYS A 323 -5.96 24.56 18.71
CA LYS A 323 -6.09 23.09 18.82
C LYS A 323 -4.88 22.44 19.49
N GLY A 324 -4.03 23.22 20.15
CA GLY A 324 -2.83 22.71 20.83
C GLY A 324 -1.73 22.25 19.86
N ARG A 325 -1.66 22.83 18.66
CA ARG A 325 -0.62 22.55 17.65
C ARG A 325 0.31 23.74 17.49
N ALA A 326 1.59 23.47 17.24
CA ALA A 326 2.57 24.52 16.98
C ALA A 326 2.24 25.23 15.65
N VAL A 327 2.32 26.56 15.66
CA VAL A 327 2.10 27.40 14.47
C VAL A 327 3.44 27.64 13.78
N GLY A 328 3.54 27.24 12.51
CA GLY A 328 4.74 27.43 11.71
C GLY A 328 4.89 28.82 11.11
N PHE A 329 5.98 29.05 10.37
CA PHE A 329 6.19 30.23 9.55
C PHE A 329 4.94 30.51 8.70
N PRO A 330 4.42 31.75 8.67
CA PRO A 330 5.03 33.01 9.11
C PRO A 330 4.80 33.38 10.59
N PHE A 331 4.50 32.40 11.45
CA PHE A 331 4.20 32.60 12.87
C PHE A 331 3.08 33.63 13.06
N TRP A 332 1.96 33.37 12.38
CA TRP A 332 0.93 34.37 12.04
C TRP A 332 0.45 35.21 13.25
N THR A 333 0.25 34.58 14.40
CA THR A 333 -0.20 35.22 15.65
C THR A 333 0.94 35.66 16.57
N SER A 334 2.19 35.32 16.27
CA SER A 334 3.37 35.69 17.08
C SER A 334 3.81 37.14 16.81
N GLY A 335 4.27 37.83 17.86
CA GLY A 335 4.68 39.24 17.76
C GLY A 335 3.51 40.22 17.62
N ALA A 336 2.32 39.85 18.06
CA ALA A 336 1.10 40.70 18.05
C ALA A 336 1.05 41.71 19.20
N GLU A 337 2.17 41.99 19.86
CA GLU A 337 2.25 42.92 20.99
C GLU A 337 1.78 44.33 20.56
N GLY A 338 0.66 44.78 21.14
CA GLY A 338 0.06 46.07 20.80
C GLY A 338 -0.80 46.09 19.53
N LYS A 339 -1.06 44.94 18.91
CA LYS A 339 -1.96 44.78 17.74
C LYS A 339 -3.30 44.12 18.11
N ASP A 340 -4.28 44.21 17.21
CA ASP A 340 -5.57 43.49 17.34
C ASP A 340 -5.39 42.02 16.92
N VAL A 341 -5.18 41.15 17.91
CA VAL A 341 -5.03 39.69 17.72
C VAL A 341 -6.26 39.06 17.06
N ASP A 342 -7.47 39.56 17.33
CA ASP A 342 -8.68 39.03 16.72
C ASP A 342 -8.75 39.41 15.23
N ALA A 343 -8.29 40.62 14.87
CA ALA A 343 -8.16 41.04 13.48
C ALA A 343 -7.10 40.23 12.73
N ILE A 344 -5.95 39.96 13.35
CA ILE A 344 -4.90 39.09 12.78
C ILE A 344 -5.47 37.69 12.54
N THR A 345 -6.11 37.10 13.55
CA THR A 345 -6.72 35.75 13.47
C THR A 345 -7.72 35.66 12.32
N ARG A 346 -8.62 36.64 12.18
CA ARG A 346 -9.60 36.70 11.06
C ARG A 346 -8.92 36.90 9.71
N THR A 347 -7.90 37.74 9.63
CA THR A 347 -7.17 38.02 8.39
C THR A 347 -6.40 36.79 7.92
N GLY A 348 -5.89 35.97 8.86
CA GLY A 348 -5.19 34.73 8.56
C GLY A 348 -5.98 33.76 7.69
N GLY A 349 -7.30 33.70 7.87
CA GLY A 349 -8.18 32.86 7.05
C GLY A 349 -8.13 33.16 5.55
N TYR A 350 -7.71 34.36 5.12
CA TYR A 350 -7.56 34.66 3.68
C TYR A 350 -6.22 34.23 3.10
N PHE A 351 -5.22 33.97 3.95
CA PHE A 351 -3.84 33.70 3.52
C PHE A 351 -3.32 32.31 3.93
N ASP A 352 -4.05 31.59 4.77
CA ASP A 352 -3.79 30.21 5.18
C ASP A 352 -4.00 29.23 4.03
N ILE A 353 -3.00 28.40 3.72
CA ILE A 353 -3.04 27.47 2.58
C ILE A 353 -4.14 26.42 2.72
N VAL A 354 -4.62 26.15 3.95
CA VAL A 354 -5.70 25.21 4.22
C VAL A 354 -6.97 25.59 3.45
N ASN A 355 -7.26 26.88 3.32
CA ASN A 355 -8.45 27.38 2.60
C ASN A 355 -8.24 27.39 1.08
N PHE A 356 -7.00 27.43 0.60
CA PHE A 356 -6.72 27.24 -0.84
C PHE A 356 -6.79 25.78 -1.26
N ALA A 357 -6.40 24.86 -0.38
CA ALA A 357 -6.28 23.44 -0.68
C ALA A 357 -7.58 22.80 -1.21
N GLN A 358 -8.75 23.22 -0.71
CA GLN A 358 -10.06 22.73 -1.17
C GLN A 358 -10.36 23.10 -2.65
N ARG A 359 -9.70 24.12 -3.18
CA ARG A 359 -9.87 24.63 -4.55
C ARG A 359 -8.83 24.05 -5.52
N ILE A 360 -7.79 23.42 -5.01
CA ILE A 360 -6.80 22.74 -5.84
C ILE A 360 -7.48 21.55 -6.52
N ARG A 361 -7.40 21.54 -7.85
CA ARG A 361 -7.88 20.45 -8.71
C ARG A 361 -6.73 19.73 -9.42
N SER A 362 -5.55 20.34 -9.39
CA SER A 362 -4.34 19.75 -9.93
C SER A 362 -3.69 18.79 -8.95
N PRO A 363 -3.04 17.75 -9.46
CA PRO A 363 -2.21 16.84 -8.67
C PRO A 363 -1.14 17.57 -7.85
N MET A 364 -0.97 17.17 -6.59
CA MET A 364 0.00 17.76 -5.67
C MET A 364 1.00 16.72 -5.14
N LEU A 365 2.30 16.98 -5.28
CA LEU A 365 3.35 16.28 -4.52
C LEU A 365 3.73 17.12 -3.29
N VAL A 366 3.57 16.56 -2.09
CA VAL A 366 3.83 17.29 -0.84
C VAL A 366 4.82 16.54 0.04
N GLY A 367 5.94 17.18 0.38
CA GLY A 367 6.91 16.65 1.34
C GLY A 367 6.69 17.25 2.74
N VAL A 368 6.75 16.43 3.78
CA VAL A 368 6.60 16.87 5.18
C VAL A 368 7.71 16.31 6.07
N GLY A 369 8.42 17.17 6.79
CA GLY A 369 9.40 16.76 7.80
C GLY A 369 8.75 16.54 9.16
N LEU A 370 8.88 15.36 9.76
CA LEU A 370 8.28 15.08 11.07
C LEU A 370 9.03 15.79 12.22
N LYS A 371 10.30 16.17 12.02
CA LYS A 371 11.12 16.94 12.97
C LYS A 371 11.06 18.45 12.69
N ASP A 372 10.26 18.90 11.72
CA ASP A 372 10.19 20.30 11.32
C ASP A 372 9.51 21.15 12.41
N VAL A 373 10.24 22.09 12.97
CA VAL A 373 9.76 23.07 13.97
C VAL A 373 9.53 24.45 13.38
N VAL A 374 9.92 24.68 12.13
CA VAL A 374 9.68 25.93 11.38
C VAL A 374 8.35 25.84 10.64
N CYS A 375 8.06 24.70 10.01
CA CYS A 375 6.77 24.39 9.39
C CYS A 375 6.23 23.09 10.00
N PRO A 376 5.64 23.14 11.22
CA PRO A 376 5.24 21.96 11.96
C PRO A 376 4.30 21.04 11.16
N PRO A 377 4.54 19.71 11.18
CA PRO A 377 3.86 18.75 10.33
C PRO A 377 2.34 18.71 10.53
N ALA A 378 1.84 19.00 11.74
CA ALA A 378 0.41 18.91 12.06
C ALA A 378 -0.44 19.90 11.24
N GLY A 379 0.08 21.10 10.94
CA GLY A 379 -0.60 22.07 10.08
C GLY A 379 -0.56 21.66 8.61
N ILE A 380 0.57 21.10 8.16
CA ILE A 380 0.72 20.59 6.79
C ILE A 380 -0.25 19.43 6.53
N PHE A 381 -0.36 18.47 7.44
CA PHE A 381 -1.37 17.40 7.33
C PHE A 381 -2.79 17.96 7.30
N ALA A 382 -3.11 18.97 8.11
CA ALA A 382 -4.42 19.62 8.08
C ALA A 382 -4.74 20.21 6.71
N ALA A 383 -3.75 20.84 6.04
CA ALA A 383 -3.90 21.40 4.69
C ALA A 383 -4.00 20.31 3.61
N VAL A 384 -3.11 19.31 3.63
CA VAL A 384 -3.07 18.20 2.66
C VAL A 384 -4.38 17.41 2.69
N ASN A 385 -4.95 17.20 3.88
CA ASN A 385 -6.24 16.51 4.04
C ASN A 385 -7.44 17.29 3.48
N GLN A 386 -7.26 18.52 2.98
CA GLN A 386 -8.27 19.26 2.23
C GLN A 386 -8.15 19.09 0.71
N LEU A 387 -7.04 18.53 0.21
CA LEU A 387 -6.85 18.25 -1.21
C LEU A 387 -7.83 17.14 -1.63
N GLN A 388 -8.51 17.34 -2.76
CA GLN A 388 -9.23 16.27 -3.46
C GLN A 388 -8.21 15.21 -3.92
N PRO A 389 -8.59 13.95 -4.24
CA PRO A 389 -7.75 12.74 -4.03
C PRO A 389 -6.47 12.64 -4.88
N TYR A 390 -6.12 13.66 -5.63
CA TYR A 390 -4.92 13.77 -6.47
C TYR A 390 -3.75 14.34 -5.67
N HIS A 391 -3.34 13.69 -4.58
CA HIS A 391 -2.11 14.09 -3.91
C HIS A 391 -1.27 12.90 -3.49
N GLU A 392 0.03 13.13 -3.48
CA GLU A 392 1.00 12.21 -2.93
C GLU A 392 1.73 12.91 -1.78
N MET A 393 1.75 12.26 -0.62
CA MET A 393 2.39 12.76 0.58
C MET A 393 3.67 11.97 0.85
N VAL A 394 4.83 12.64 0.76
CA VAL A 394 6.13 12.09 1.13
C VAL A 394 6.41 12.48 2.58
N ILE A 395 6.17 11.54 3.49
CA ILE A 395 6.50 11.72 4.91
C ILE A 395 8.00 11.48 5.08
N LEU A 396 8.70 12.46 5.66
CA LEU A 396 10.15 12.46 5.86
C LEU A 396 10.43 12.37 7.38
N PRO A 397 10.58 11.15 7.95
CA PRO A 397 10.62 10.95 9.40
C PRO A 397 11.83 11.61 10.06
N ASP A 398 12.95 11.63 9.33
CA ASP A 398 14.21 12.20 9.77
C ASP A 398 14.46 13.65 9.34
N SER A 399 13.54 14.24 8.58
CA SER A 399 13.69 15.62 8.13
C SER A 399 13.17 16.62 9.15
N GLY A 400 14.02 17.59 9.47
CA GLY A 400 13.61 18.90 9.96
C GLY A 400 13.21 19.83 8.80
N HIS A 401 13.34 21.15 9.00
CA HIS A 401 13.03 22.13 7.94
C HIS A 401 14.07 22.13 6.80
N GLN A 402 15.34 21.97 7.16
CA GLN A 402 16.45 21.97 6.22
C GLN A 402 16.81 20.55 5.82
N ASN A 403 17.31 20.37 4.60
CA ASN A 403 17.92 19.11 4.19
C ASN A 403 19.25 18.94 4.94
N VAL A 404 19.30 17.99 5.87
CA VAL A 404 20.49 17.64 6.65
C VAL A 404 20.82 16.19 6.33
N ASN A 405 22.02 15.92 5.85
CA ASN A 405 22.48 14.56 5.50
C ASN A 405 21.53 13.79 4.57
N GLY A 406 20.87 14.48 3.63
CA GLY A 406 19.95 13.85 2.68
C GLY A 406 18.56 13.54 3.26
N SER A 407 18.18 14.12 4.40
CA SER A 407 16.88 13.90 5.03
C SER A 407 15.67 14.25 4.16
N GLN A 408 15.86 15.06 3.11
CA GLN A 408 14.81 15.42 2.13
C GLN A 408 14.99 14.73 0.76
N ASP A 409 15.94 13.80 0.64
CA ASP A 409 16.26 13.16 -0.65
C ASP A 409 15.09 12.32 -1.16
N ALA A 410 14.32 11.66 -0.30
CA ALA A 410 13.14 10.91 -0.73
C ALA A 410 12.10 11.79 -1.47
N TYR A 411 11.88 13.02 -1.01
CA TYR A 411 11.02 13.97 -1.73
C TYR A 411 11.69 14.44 -3.03
N SER A 412 12.98 14.79 -2.96
CA SER A 412 13.71 15.33 -4.10
C SER A 412 13.79 14.30 -5.24
N ASP A 413 14.10 13.05 -4.91
CA ASP A 413 14.10 11.93 -5.84
C ASP A 413 12.71 11.68 -6.41
N ARG A 414 11.67 11.72 -5.56
CA ARG A 414 10.29 11.56 -6.01
C ARG A 414 9.87 12.66 -7.00
N MET A 415 10.30 13.89 -6.76
CA MET A 415 10.06 15.03 -7.62
C MET A 415 10.82 14.92 -8.95
N GLU A 416 12.13 14.68 -8.88
CA GLU A 416 13.06 14.74 -10.03
C GLU A 416 13.00 13.50 -10.92
N GLN A 417 12.79 12.33 -10.32
CA GLN A 417 12.79 11.04 -11.03
C GLN A 417 11.37 10.56 -11.35
N GLY A 418 10.38 11.08 -10.62
CA GLY A 418 8.97 10.71 -10.79
C GLY A 418 8.15 11.78 -11.50
N TRP A 419 7.80 12.81 -10.75
CA TRP A 419 6.79 13.80 -11.15
C TRP A 419 7.23 14.65 -12.34
N LEU A 420 8.42 15.26 -12.31
CA LEU A 420 8.88 16.15 -13.38
C LEU A 420 9.04 15.42 -14.73
N PRO A 421 9.67 14.24 -14.82
CA PRO A 421 9.73 13.50 -16.08
C PRO A 421 8.35 13.15 -16.63
N ALA A 422 7.42 12.71 -15.77
CA ALA A 422 6.07 12.34 -16.17
C ALA A 422 5.28 13.54 -16.74
N LEU A 423 5.33 14.68 -16.04
CA LEU A 423 4.68 15.92 -16.46
C LEU A 423 5.30 16.47 -17.75
N LYS A 424 6.64 16.41 -17.88
CA LYS A 424 7.35 16.81 -19.10
C LYS A 424 6.97 15.95 -20.30
N ALA A 425 6.75 14.65 -20.08
CA ALA A 425 6.25 13.73 -21.10
C ALA A 425 4.74 13.92 -21.41
N GLY A 426 4.05 14.83 -20.72
CA GLY A 426 2.65 15.14 -20.94
C GLY A 426 1.69 14.07 -20.39
N LEU A 427 2.17 13.19 -19.51
CA LEU A 427 1.36 12.15 -18.86
C LEU A 427 0.29 12.80 -17.99
N ALA A 428 -0.92 12.25 -18.04
CA ALA A 428 -2.00 12.63 -17.14
C ALA A 428 -1.72 12.08 -15.74
N ALA A 429 -2.27 12.70 -14.72
CA ALA A 429 -2.27 12.12 -13.39
C ALA A 429 -3.37 11.04 -13.25
N PRO A 430 -3.31 10.22 -12.19
CA PRO A 430 -4.31 9.19 -11.96
C PRO A 430 -5.71 9.79 -11.89
N ALA A 431 -6.69 9.12 -12.50
CA ALA A 431 -8.07 9.62 -12.60
C ALA A 431 -8.80 9.71 -11.26
N GLY A 432 -8.32 8.99 -10.22
CA GLY A 432 -8.76 9.15 -8.83
C GLY A 432 -10.26 9.03 -8.65
N LEU A 433 -10.84 7.95 -9.19
CA LEU A 433 -12.28 7.70 -9.14
C LEU A 433 -12.65 6.97 -7.85
N ASP A 434 -13.77 7.36 -7.23
CA ASP A 434 -14.36 6.52 -6.19
C ASP A 434 -14.99 5.24 -6.82
N ARG A 435 -15.33 4.23 -6.00
CA ARG A 435 -15.88 2.96 -6.52
C ARG A 435 -17.15 3.14 -7.35
N ASN A 436 -17.99 4.12 -7.01
CA ASN A 436 -19.28 4.33 -7.67
C ASN A 436 -19.06 5.04 -9.00
N ALA A 437 -18.14 6.01 -9.05
CA ALA A 437 -17.76 6.71 -10.27
C ALA A 437 -17.11 5.76 -11.29
N ASP A 438 -16.17 4.91 -10.87
CA ASP A 438 -15.55 3.92 -11.76
C ASP A 438 -16.58 2.87 -12.22
N HIS A 439 -17.44 2.39 -11.32
CA HIS A 439 -18.50 1.45 -11.67
C HIS A 439 -19.48 2.05 -12.69
N ALA A 440 -19.95 3.29 -12.48
CA ALA A 440 -20.83 3.98 -13.41
C ALA A 440 -20.18 4.17 -14.79
N LEU A 441 -18.89 4.54 -14.82
CA LEU A 441 -18.13 4.64 -16.06
C LEU A 441 -18.02 3.29 -16.78
N MET A 442 -17.84 2.20 -16.05
CA MET A 442 -17.81 0.86 -16.64
C MET A 442 -19.18 0.46 -17.20
N LEU A 443 -20.27 0.78 -16.50
CA LEU A 443 -21.64 0.55 -17.01
C LEU A 443 -21.91 1.37 -18.28
N GLU A 444 -21.45 2.62 -18.33
CA GLU A 444 -21.54 3.46 -19.53
C GLU A 444 -20.78 2.84 -20.71
N ARG A 445 -19.55 2.37 -20.49
CA ARG A 445 -18.73 1.70 -21.52
C ARG A 445 -19.37 0.41 -22.07
N LEU A 446 -20.27 -0.21 -21.31
CA LEU A 446 -20.97 -1.44 -21.65
C LEU A 446 -22.40 -1.21 -22.15
N ASP A 447 -22.84 0.05 -22.27
CA ASP A 447 -24.22 0.43 -22.58
C ASP A 447 -25.25 -0.19 -21.60
N ILE A 448 -24.87 -0.35 -20.32
CA ILE A 448 -25.73 -0.90 -19.27
C ILE A 448 -26.40 0.23 -18.50
N THR A 449 -27.74 0.27 -18.52
CA THR A 449 -28.49 1.28 -17.77
C THR A 449 -28.98 0.80 -16.39
N ASN A 450 -29.12 -0.52 -16.19
CA ASN A 450 -29.62 -1.10 -14.94
C ASN A 450 -28.95 -2.45 -14.66
N LEU A 451 -28.54 -2.69 -13.41
CA LEU A 451 -28.15 -4.02 -12.93
C LEU A 451 -29.32 -4.67 -12.18
N ARG A 452 -29.40 -5.99 -12.22
CA ARG A 452 -30.24 -6.77 -11.30
C ARG A 452 -29.60 -6.77 -9.91
N ASN A 453 -30.43 -6.87 -8.87
CA ASN A 453 -29.96 -6.84 -7.49
C ASN A 453 -29.26 -8.16 -7.10
N GLY A 454 -28.11 -8.03 -6.45
CA GLY A 454 -27.46 -9.12 -5.73
C GLY A 454 -28.32 -9.64 -4.58
N ALA A 455 -28.01 -10.85 -4.10
CA ALA A 455 -28.59 -11.36 -2.87
C ALA A 455 -28.10 -10.53 -1.67
N ASN A 456 -28.96 -10.33 -0.68
CA ASN A 456 -28.61 -9.73 0.60
C ASN A 456 -28.97 -10.73 1.71
N PRO A 457 -27.97 -11.29 2.42
CA PRO A 457 -28.22 -12.30 3.46
C PRO A 457 -28.99 -11.73 4.67
N ASN A 458 -29.09 -10.40 4.79
CA ASN A 458 -29.80 -9.71 5.86
C ASN A 458 -31.18 -9.18 5.43
N SER A 459 -31.65 -9.51 4.22
CA SER A 459 -32.94 -9.03 3.72
C SER A 459 -34.06 -10.02 3.98
N ASP A 460 -35.19 -9.53 4.49
CA ASP A 460 -36.44 -10.30 4.64
C ASP A 460 -37.27 -10.34 3.34
N ASP A 461 -36.91 -9.57 2.30
CA ASP A 461 -37.59 -9.60 1.01
C ASP A 461 -37.16 -10.85 0.22
N PRO A 462 -38.05 -11.80 -0.11
CA PRO A 462 -37.69 -13.00 -0.86
C PRO A 462 -37.00 -12.74 -2.20
N ALA A 463 -37.23 -11.58 -2.84
CA ALA A 463 -36.57 -11.24 -4.10
C ALA A 463 -35.08 -10.88 -3.88
N ALA A 464 -34.77 -10.27 -2.74
CA ALA A 464 -33.42 -9.87 -2.35
C ALA A 464 -32.72 -10.92 -1.48
N ALA A 465 -33.44 -11.78 -0.76
CA ALA A 465 -32.85 -12.82 0.08
C ALA A 465 -32.13 -13.90 -0.76
N PRO A 466 -31.01 -14.46 -0.28
CA PRO A 466 -30.36 -15.58 -0.95
C PRO A 466 -31.29 -16.81 -1.00
N ASN A 467 -31.22 -17.57 -2.09
CA ASN A 467 -31.86 -18.89 -2.12
C ASN A 467 -30.99 -19.89 -1.34
N TYR A 468 -31.60 -20.61 -0.41
CA TYR A 468 -31.00 -21.75 0.30
C TYR A 468 -31.84 -23.02 0.14
N ASP A 469 -32.83 -23.01 -0.75
CA ASP A 469 -33.60 -24.20 -1.13
C ASP A 469 -32.93 -24.86 -2.34
N GLU A 470 -32.41 -26.06 -2.11
CA GLU A 470 -31.77 -26.87 -3.15
C GLU A 470 -32.73 -27.19 -4.31
N ALA A 471 -34.04 -27.28 -4.07
CA ALA A 471 -35.03 -27.53 -5.11
C ALA A 471 -35.14 -26.35 -6.11
N LEU A 472 -34.68 -25.16 -5.73
CA LEU A 472 -34.68 -23.94 -6.54
C LEU A 472 -33.28 -23.54 -7.03
N ALA A 473 -32.27 -24.36 -6.74
CA ALA A 473 -30.87 -24.01 -6.96
C ALA A 473 -30.44 -24.09 -8.44
N GLU A 474 -31.21 -24.73 -9.31
CA GLU A 474 -30.83 -24.97 -10.72
C GLU A 474 -31.81 -24.33 -11.72
N PRO A 475 -31.88 -22.99 -11.79
CA PRO A 475 -32.74 -22.30 -12.77
C PRO A 475 -32.22 -22.43 -14.21
N TYR A 476 -30.94 -22.77 -14.41
CA TYR A 476 -30.31 -22.95 -15.71
C TYR A 476 -29.80 -24.39 -15.86
N SER A 477 -30.30 -25.12 -16.85
CA SER A 477 -29.89 -26.51 -17.13
C SER A 477 -28.84 -26.63 -18.24
N ASN A 478 -28.50 -25.53 -18.89
CA ASN A 478 -27.57 -25.45 -20.02
C ASN A 478 -26.13 -25.22 -19.56
N TYR A 479 -25.49 -26.22 -18.95
CA TYR A 479 -24.06 -26.13 -18.62
C TYR A 479 -23.19 -26.24 -19.89
N PRO A 480 -22.18 -25.37 -20.07
CA PRO A 480 -21.28 -25.42 -21.22
C PRO A 480 -20.40 -26.67 -21.16
N ASP A 481 -20.18 -27.28 -22.32
CA ASP A 481 -19.44 -28.53 -22.40
C ASP A 481 -17.92 -28.27 -22.45
N ALA A 482 -17.16 -28.95 -21.59
CA ALA A 482 -15.70 -28.95 -21.66
C ALA A 482 -15.20 -29.74 -22.88
N TRP A 483 -16.05 -30.58 -23.48
CA TRP A 483 -15.75 -31.53 -24.54
C TRP A 483 -16.03 -31.05 -25.96
N VAL A 484 -16.33 -29.77 -26.14
CA VAL A 484 -16.65 -29.20 -27.45
C VAL A 484 -15.77 -27.98 -27.68
N PHE A 485 -15.00 -28.01 -28.75
CA PHE A 485 -14.24 -26.84 -29.22
C PHE A 485 -15.19 -25.73 -29.67
N ASP A 486 -14.68 -24.51 -29.76
CA ASP A 486 -15.50 -23.35 -30.18
C ASP A 486 -16.03 -23.46 -31.63
N ASP A 487 -15.40 -24.28 -32.47
CA ASP A 487 -15.88 -24.60 -33.83
C ASP A 487 -16.99 -25.68 -33.86
N GLY A 488 -17.38 -26.21 -32.69
CA GLY A 488 -18.40 -27.25 -32.53
C GLY A 488 -17.89 -28.68 -32.70
N SER A 489 -16.61 -28.89 -32.99
CA SER A 489 -16.02 -30.23 -33.05
C SER A 489 -15.76 -30.80 -31.64
N PRO A 490 -15.83 -32.13 -31.45
CA PRO A 490 -15.62 -32.74 -30.14
C PRO A 490 -14.14 -32.82 -29.78
N VAL A 491 -13.82 -32.68 -28.49
CA VAL A 491 -12.54 -33.02 -27.88
C VAL A 491 -12.51 -34.55 -27.68
N GLN A 492 -11.58 -35.26 -28.31
CA GLN A 492 -11.60 -36.72 -28.37
C GLN A 492 -10.45 -37.39 -27.63
N SER A 493 -9.37 -36.65 -27.34
CA SER A 493 -8.13 -37.22 -26.81
C SER A 493 -7.35 -36.24 -25.94
N ALA A 494 -6.40 -36.75 -25.15
CA ALA A 494 -5.46 -35.92 -24.40
C ALA A 494 -4.70 -34.91 -25.28
N ALA A 495 -4.44 -35.24 -26.55
CA ALA A 495 -3.75 -34.36 -27.49
C ALA A 495 -4.58 -33.13 -27.91
N ASP A 496 -5.91 -33.20 -27.74
CA ASP A 496 -6.83 -32.10 -28.03
C ASP A 496 -6.89 -31.09 -26.88
N TRP A 497 -6.54 -31.53 -25.66
CA TRP A 497 -6.68 -30.73 -24.45
C TRP A 497 -5.92 -29.41 -24.47
N PRO A 498 -4.64 -29.32 -24.92
CA PRO A 498 -3.94 -28.03 -24.96
C PRO A 498 -4.66 -26.96 -25.79
N ARG A 499 -5.27 -27.36 -26.92
CA ARG A 499 -6.09 -26.44 -27.74
C ARG A 499 -7.35 -26.04 -26.98
N ARG A 500 -8.08 -26.99 -26.38
CA ARG A 500 -9.32 -26.68 -25.68
C ARG A 500 -9.07 -25.82 -24.43
N LYS A 501 -7.99 -26.11 -23.72
CA LYS A 501 -7.51 -25.35 -22.57
C LYS A 501 -7.31 -23.87 -22.95
N ALA A 502 -6.65 -23.60 -24.07
CA ALA A 502 -6.45 -22.23 -24.55
C ALA A 502 -7.77 -21.52 -24.90
N GLU A 503 -8.73 -22.21 -25.53
CA GLU A 503 -10.08 -21.64 -25.79
C GLU A 503 -10.80 -21.31 -24.48
N LEU A 504 -10.77 -22.20 -23.48
CA LEU A 504 -11.38 -21.96 -22.18
C LEU A 504 -10.70 -20.80 -21.43
N GLU A 505 -9.37 -20.75 -21.42
CA GLU A 505 -8.59 -19.64 -20.84
C GLU A 505 -8.99 -18.30 -21.47
N GLU A 506 -9.18 -18.26 -22.79
CA GLU A 506 -9.63 -17.07 -23.52
C GLU A 506 -11.04 -16.65 -23.11
N HIS A 507 -11.99 -17.59 -23.00
CA HIS A 507 -13.35 -17.25 -22.53
C HIS A 507 -13.35 -16.71 -21.10
N PHE A 508 -12.56 -17.32 -20.21
CA PHE A 508 -12.42 -16.83 -18.83
C PHE A 508 -11.73 -15.46 -18.77
N ALA A 509 -10.71 -15.24 -19.59
CA ALA A 509 -10.04 -13.95 -19.70
C ALA A 509 -11.01 -12.89 -20.22
N ASN A 510 -11.70 -13.13 -21.33
CA ASN A 510 -12.54 -12.11 -21.95
C ASN A 510 -13.80 -11.77 -21.13
N GLU A 511 -14.46 -12.77 -20.52
CA GLU A 511 -15.80 -12.59 -19.94
C GLU A 511 -15.85 -12.61 -18.41
N VAL A 512 -14.82 -13.13 -17.73
CA VAL A 512 -14.88 -13.36 -16.27
C VAL A 512 -13.79 -12.61 -15.51
N TYR A 513 -12.51 -12.86 -15.81
CA TYR A 513 -11.39 -12.39 -14.98
C TYR A 513 -10.58 -11.27 -15.62
N GLY A 514 -10.67 -11.11 -16.93
CA GLY A 514 -10.05 -10.06 -17.73
C GLY A 514 -8.65 -10.46 -18.23
N HIS A 515 -8.23 -9.87 -19.34
CA HIS A 515 -6.90 -10.03 -19.90
C HIS A 515 -5.87 -9.27 -19.09
N ILE A 516 -4.72 -9.89 -18.88
CA ILE A 516 -3.51 -9.17 -18.47
C ILE A 516 -3.06 -8.37 -19.70
N PRO A 517 -2.96 -7.03 -19.63
CA PRO A 517 -2.50 -6.23 -20.76
C PRO A 517 -1.07 -6.61 -21.18
N ASP A 518 -0.72 -6.38 -22.44
CA ASP A 518 0.66 -6.51 -22.87
C ASP A 518 1.55 -5.49 -22.14
N GLY A 519 2.81 -5.87 -21.88
CA GLY A 519 3.80 -4.94 -21.33
C GLY A 519 3.63 -4.62 -19.85
N VAL A 520 2.93 -5.46 -19.07
CA VAL A 520 2.95 -5.35 -17.60
C VAL A 520 4.40 -5.33 -17.11
N PRO A 521 4.81 -4.34 -16.30
CA PRO A 521 6.21 -4.20 -15.92
C PRO A 521 6.74 -5.36 -15.07
N GLY A 522 8.05 -5.56 -15.12
CA GLY A 522 8.75 -6.57 -14.32
C GLY A 522 8.80 -6.23 -12.82
N VAL A 523 9.17 -7.21 -12.01
CA VAL A 523 9.29 -7.08 -10.55
C VAL A 523 10.74 -7.34 -10.11
N GLU A 524 11.32 -6.41 -9.36
CA GLU A 524 12.59 -6.59 -8.66
C GLU A 524 12.33 -6.92 -7.19
N TRP A 525 12.78 -8.09 -6.74
CA TRP A 525 12.60 -8.54 -5.36
C TRP A 525 13.77 -8.12 -4.47
N LEU A 526 13.44 -7.50 -3.33
CA LEU A 526 14.38 -7.05 -2.31
C LEU A 526 14.07 -7.71 -0.97
N VAL A 527 15.10 -8.22 -0.28
CA VAL A 527 15.00 -8.64 1.12
C VAL A 527 15.07 -7.39 1.99
N LYS A 528 13.98 -7.05 2.67
CA LYS A 528 13.92 -5.92 3.61
C LYS A 528 14.56 -6.27 4.94
N THR A 529 14.13 -7.39 5.51
CA THR A 529 14.67 -7.92 6.76
C THR A 529 14.76 -9.44 6.68
N GLU A 530 15.69 -9.99 7.44
CA GLU A 530 15.89 -11.43 7.60
C GLU A 530 16.20 -11.70 9.07
N PHE A 531 15.51 -12.66 9.67
CA PHE A 531 15.70 -13.04 11.06
C PHE A 531 15.29 -14.50 11.32
N THR A 532 15.85 -15.09 12.36
CA THR A 532 15.45 -16.42 12.83
C THR A 532 14.35 -16.30 13.87
N GLU A 533 13.34 -17.16 13.76
CA GLU A 533 12.27 -17.31 14.75
C GLU A 533 11.86 -18.78 14.90
N THR A 534 10.95 -19.06 15.84
CA THR A 534 10.37 -20.39 16.04
C THR A 534 8.89 -20.38 15.67
N LYS A 535 8.50 -21.14 14.63
CA LYS A 535 7.10 -21.37 14.23
C LYS A 535 6.75 -22.83 14.44
N GLY A 536 5.66 -23.12 15.13
CA GLY A 536 5.26 -24.50 15.43
C GLY A 536 6.31 -25.34 16.17
N GLY A 537 7.25 -24.73 16.90
CA GLY A 537 8.38 -25.45 17.51
C GLY A 537 9.51 -25.83 16.54
N VAL A 538 9.47 -25.33 15.30
CA VAL A 538 10.53 -25.47 14.28
C VAL A 538 11.25 -24.13 14.16
N GLU A 539 12.59 -24.16 14.18
CA GLU A 539 13.39 -22.98 13.86
C GLU A 539 13.34 -22.69 12.36
N VAL A 540 12.96 -21.47 12.01
CA VAL A 540 12.83 -21.01 10.62
C VAL A 540 13.63 -19.74 10.39
N LEU A 541 14.14 -19.60 9.17
CA LEU A 541 14.66 -18.34 8.65
C LEU A 541 13.50 -17.61 7.97
N THR A 542 13.11 -16.46 8.50
CA THR A 542 12.03 -15.64 7.95
C THR A 542 12.62 -14.43 7.22
N LYS A 543 12.25 -14.29 5.94
CA LYS A 543 12.55 -13.13 5.09
C LYS A 543 11.29 -12.30 4.90
N GLN A 544 11.36 -11.01 5.17
CA GLN A 544 10.37 -10.04 4.69
C GLN A 544 10.86 -9.48 3.36
N LEU A 545 10.05 -9.66 2.32
CA LEU A 545 10.38 -9.40 0.93
C LEU A 545 9.45 -8.31 0.37
N VAL A 546 10.02 -7.47 -0.47
CA VAL A 546 9.29 -6.47 -1.25
C VAL A 546 9.64 -6.63 -2.72
N GLY A 547 8.64 -6.92 -3.55
CA GLY A 547 8.74 -6.95 -5.00
C GLY A 547 8.38 -5.59 -5.59
N ARG A 548 9.37 -4.79 -5.99
CA ARG A 548 9.18 -3.48 -6.61
C ARG A 548 8.85 -3.63 -8.08
N VAL A 549 7.69 -3.11 -8.50
CA VAL A 549 7.32 -3.09 -9.91
C VAL A 549 8.00 -1.91 -10.60
N ASP A 550 8.57 -2.12 -11.80
CA ASP A 550 9.09 -1.03 -12.61
C ASP A 550 7.97 -0.06 -13.02
N ASN A 551 8.06 1.19 -12.57
CA ASN A 551 7.09 2.24 -12.86
C ASN A 551 7.62 3.32 -13.81
N SER A 552 8.74 3.08 -14.51
CA SER A 552 9.38 4.08 -15.37
C SER A 552 8.46 4.63 -16.48
N ALA A 553 7.52 3.81 -16.98
CA ALA A 553 6.51 4.23 -17.96
C ALA A 553 5.44 5.17 -17.38
N TYR A 554 5.16 5.07 -16.08
CA TYR A 554 4.20 5.91 -15.39
C TYR A 554 4.60 6.17 -13.93
N PRO A 555 5.58 7.07 -13.72
CA PRO A 555 6.20 7.23 -12.41
C PRO A 555 5.26 7.77 -11.33
N PHE A 556 4.06 8.27 -11.66
CA PHE A 556 3.09 8.73 -10.66
C PHE A 556 2.63 7.63 -9.69
N LEU A 557 2.74 6.36 -10.06
CA LEU A 557 2.31 5.24 -9.22
C LEU A 557 3.49 4.33 -8.89
N GLU A 558 3.71 4.09 -7.62
CA GLU A 558 4.60 3.03 -7.13
C GLU A 558 3.76 1.82 -6.75
N VAL A 559 4.25 0.63 -7.09
CA VAL A 559 3.58 -0.64 -6.77
C VAL A 559 4.61 -1.58 -6.19
N GLU A 560 4.31 -2.08 -4.99
CA GLU A 560 5.16 -3.02 -4.27
C GLU A 560 4.34 -4.27 -3.90
N LEU A 561 4.92 -5.45 -4.08
CA LEU A 561 4.37 -6.72 -3.63
C LEU A 561 4.99 -7.07 -2.28
N GLU A 562 4.18 -7.14 -1.23
CA GLU A 562 4.64 -7.58 0.10
C GLU A 562 4.53 -9.09 0.24
N MET A 563 5.66 -9.74 0.52
CA MET A 563 5.72 -11.18 0.76
C MET A 563 6.56 -11.50 2.01
N THR A 564 6.15 -12.49 2.79
CA THR A 564 6.98 -13.09 3.85
C THR A 564 7.26 -14.54 3.49
N LEU A 565 8.50 -14.98 3.61
CA LEU A 565 8.92 -16.36 3.36
C LEU A 565 9.62 -16.93 4.60
N SER A 566 9.08 -17.99 5.19
CA SER A 566 9.67 -18.71 6.31
C SER A 566 10.13 -20.10 5.88
N VAL A 567 11.43 -20.38 6.00
CA VAL A 567 12.04 -21.64 5.55
C VAL A 567 12.62 -22.41 6.75
N PRO A 568 12.31 -23.71 6.92
CA PRO A 568 12.93 -24.54 7.97
C PRO A 568 14.46 -24.61 7.85
N ILE A 569 15.17 -24.26 8.93
CA ILE A 569 16.66 -24.19 8.93
C ILE A 569 17.30 -25.57 8.88
N ALA A 570 16.66 -26.58 9.47
CA ALA A 570 17.21 -27.94 9.58
C ALA A 570 17.10 -28.77 8.28
N SER A 571 16.72 -28.17 7.16
CA SER A 571 16.57 -28.85 5.87
C SER A 571 17.93 -29.19 5.25
N SER A 572 18.03 -30.37 4.63
CA SER A 572 19.26 -30.86 3.96
C SER A 572 19.37 -30.44 2.49
N GLY A 573 18.40 -29.69 1.98
CA GLY A 573 18.27 -29.23 0.60
C GLY A 573 17.03 -28.34 0.41
N PRO A 574 16.74 -27.89 -0.82
CA PRO A 574 15.58 -27.06 -1.10
C PRO A 574 14.28 -27.80 -0.75
N VAL A 575 13.32 -27.08 -0.15
CA VAL A 575 12.05 -27.64 0.31
C VAL A 575 10.87 -27.17 -0.57
N PRO A 576 9.77 -27.93 -0.66
CA PRO A 576 8.52 -27.43 -1.24
C PRO A 576 8.06 -26.15 -0.54
N VAL A 577 7.34 -25.28 -1.25
CA VAL A 577 6.82 -24.02 -0.69
C VAL A 577 5.31 -23.96 -0.83
N MET A 578 4.62 -23.60 0.24
CA MET A 578 3.21 -23.24 0.21
C MET A 578 3.08 -21.72 0.13
N LEU A 579 2.61 -21.21 -1.01
CA LEU A 579 2.24 -19.82 -1.19
C LEU A 579 0.77 -19.61 -0.77
N HIS A 580 0.57 -18.79 0.25
CA HIS A 580 -0.72 -18.40 0.78
C HIS A 580 -1.02 -16.93 0.44
N PHE A 581 -2.22 -16.65 -0.04
CA PHE A 581 -2.71 -15.28 -0.11
C PHE A 581 -3.19 -14.80 1.27
N GLY A 582 -2.40 -13.92 1.87
CA GLY A 582 -2.63 -13.42 3.22
C GLY A 582 -3.31 -12.06 3.29
N TRP A 583 -3.69 -11.69 4.50
CA TRP A 583 -4.17 -10.35 4.82
C TRP A 583 -3.02 -9.46 5.31
N PRO A 584 -3.09 -8.14 5.10
CA PRO A 584 -2.16 -7.21 5.72
C PRO A 584 -2.11 -7.42 7.24
N PRO A 585 -0.92 -7.30 7.89
CA PRO A 585 -0.78 -7.48 9.35
C PRO A 585 -1.76 -6.63 10.16
N ALA A 586 -2.06 -5.44 9.65
CA ALA A 586 -2.97 -4.47 10.25
C ALA A 586 -4.44 -4.94 10.31
N ILE A 587 -4.87 -5.79 9.37
CA ILE A 587 -6.19 -6.42 9.34
C ILE A 587 -6.18 -7.67 10.22
N LEU A 588 -5.13 -8.49 10.16
CA LEU A 588 -4.98 -9.67 11.03
C LEU A 588 -5.06 -9.29 12.51
N ALA A 589 -4.48 -8.15 12.91
CA ALA A 589 -4.54 -7.64 14.28
C ALA A 589 -5.97 -7.34 14.78
N MET A 590 -6.96 -7.18 13.89
CA MET A 590 -8.36 -6.96 14.27
C MET A 590 -9.09 -8.25 14.62
N PHE A 591 -8.55 -9.42 14.22
CA PHE A 591 -9.17 -10.72 14.44
C PHE A 591 -8.30 -11.55 15.38
N PRO A 592 -8.68 -11.71 16.66
CA PRO A 592 -7.88 -12.47 17.61
C PRO A 592 -7.72 -13.92 17.13
N ARG A 593 -6.46 -14.36 17.04
CA ARG A 593 -6.11 -15.73 16.63
C ARG A 593 -6.76 -16.74 17.57
N ALA A 594 -7.52 -17.69 17.02
CA ALA A 594 -8.07 -18.79 17.78
C ALA A 594 -6.93 -19.66 18.38
N PRO A 595 -7.10 -20.23 19.58
CA PRO A 595 -6.10 -21.09 20.19
C PRO A 595 -5.81 -22.33 19.32
N GLY A 596 -4.53 -22.66 19.17
CA GLY A 596 -4.06 -23.83 18.40
C GLY A 596 -3.00 -23.49 17.35
N PRO A 597 -2.53 -24.50 16.60
CA PRO A 597 -1.57 -24.31 15.50
C PRO A 597 -2.15 -23.42 14.40
N SER A 598 -1.31 -22.57 13.79
CA SER A 598 -1.64 -21.88 12.55
C SER A 598 -1.40 -22.80 11.36
N TRP A 599 -1.84 -22.37 10.17
CA TRP A 599 -1.47 -23.05 8.94
C TRP A 599 0.05 -23.05 8.72
N GLU A 600 0.75 -21.97 9.05
CA GLU A 600 2.22 -21.89 8.95
C GLU A 600 2.86 -22.93 9.86
N ASP A 601 2.35 -23.08 11.08
CA ASP A 601 2.82 -24.10 12.02
C ASP A 601 2.70 -25.50 11.40
N TYR A 602 1.58 -25.82 10.74
CA TYR A 602 1.41 -27.11 10.05
C TYR A 602 2.40 -27.29 8.88
N VAL A 603 2.57 -26.27 8.03
CA VAL A 603 3.45 -26.32 6.85
C VAL A 603 4.92 -26.50 7.25
N VAL A 604 5.41 -25.72 8.21
CA VAL A 604 6.82 -25.78 8.63
C VAL A 604 7.13 -27.04 9.44
N GLN A 605 6.18 -27.53 10.25
CA GLN A 605 6.29 -28.85 10.90
C GLN A 605 6.32 -30.01 9.90
N HIS A 606 5.67 -29.84 8.75
CA HIS A 606 5.70 -30.80 7.65
C HIS A 606 7.00 -30.74 6.84
N GLY A 607 7.86 -29.75 7.10
CA GLY A 607 9.17 -29.58 6.46
C GLY A 607 9.12 -28.76 5.17
N TRP A 608 8.05 -28.01 4.94
CA TRP A 608 7.91 -27.12 3.79
C TRP A 608 8.17 -25.66 4.19
N ALA A 609 8.51 -24.84 3.21
CA ALA A 609 8.53 -23.39 3.39
C ALA A 609 7.10 -22.83 3.37
N ALA A 610 6.84 -21.84 4.23
CA ALA A 610 5.58 -21.11 4.27
C ALA A 610 5.80 -19.70 3.72
N ALA A 611 5.06 -19.34 2.66
CA ALA A 611 5.11 -18.02 2.06
C ALA A 611 3.74 -17.34 2.14
N THR A 612 3.70 -16.09 2.59
CA THR A 612 2.50 -15.26 2.60
C THR A 612 2.69 -14.09 1.65
N LEU A 613 1.91 -14.01 0.59
CA LEU A 613 1.84 -12.86 -0.31
C LEU A 613 0.59 -12.05 0.02
N VAL A 614 0.71 -10.74 0.20
CA VAL A 614 -0.42 -9.85 0.55
C VAL A 614 -1.02 -9.29 -0.75
N PRO A 615 -2.19 -9.74 -1.23
CA PRO A 615 -2.71 -9.33 -2.54
C PRO A 615 -3.02 -7.84 -2.64
N THR A 616 -3.48 -7.26 -1.52
CA THR A 616 -3.83 -5.84 -1.43
C THR A 616 -2.63 -4.89 -1.39
N SER A 617 -1.40 -5.41 -1.30
CA SER A 617 -0.18 -4.57 -1.40
C SER A 617 0.02 -4.04 -2.82
N PHE A 618 -0.33 -4.83 -3.84
CA PHE A 618 -0.15 -4.48 -5.24
C PHE A 618 -1.46 -4.28 -6.01
N GLN A 619 -2.60 -4.77 -5.51
CA GLN A 619 -3.92 -4.41 -6.06
C GLN A 619 -4.98 -4.39 -4.96
N ALA A 620 -5.54 -3.22 -4.67
CA ALA A 620 -6.50 -3.05 -3.57
C ALA A 620 -7.80 -3.84 -3.81
N ASP A 621 -8.42 -4.25 -2.70
CA ASP A 621 -9.70 -4.96 -2.70
C ASP A 621 -10.90 -4.00 -2.69
N ASN A 622 -10.94 -3.09 -3.67
CA ASN A 622 -12.05 -2.18 -3.89
C ASN A 622 -12.03 -1.58 -5.31
N GLY A 623 -13.11 -0.88 -5.69
CA GLY A 623 -13.20 -0.19 -6.98
C GLY A 623 -12.32 1.05 -7.07
N GLU A 624 -12.11 1.76 -5.96
CA GLU A 624 -11.23 2.94 -5.92
C GLU A 624 -9.80 2.64 -6.39
N GLY A 625 -9.31 1.45 -6.05
CA GLY A 625 -7.96 0.99 -6.37
C GLY A 625 -7.76 0.57 -7.82
N LEU A 626 -8.79 0.54 -8.68
CA LEU A 626 -8.63 0.13 -10.09
C LEU A 626 -7.83 1.14 -10.93
N THR A 627 -7.74 2.39 -10.48
CA THR A 627 -6.87 3.42 -11.08
C THR A 627 -5.52 3.55 -10.34
N GLN A 628 -5.27 2.66 -9.39
CA GLN A 628 -4.02 2.53 -8.62
C GLN A 628 -3.52 1.08 -8.69
N GLY A 629 -2.48 0.73 -7.92
CA GLY A 629 -1.92 -0.62 -7.92
C GLY A 629 -1.41 -1.03 -9.30
N ILE A 630 -1.24 -2.33 -9.53
CA ILE A 630 -0.71 -2.86 -10.80
C ILE A 630 -1.66 -2.61 -11.97
N ILE A 631 -2.98 -2.64 -11.75
CA ILE A 631 -3.97 -2.34 -12.79
C ILE A 631 -3.84 -0.88 -13.21
N GLY A 632 -3.82 0.04 -12.23
CA GLY A 632 -3.64 1.46 -12.46
C GLY A 632 -2.30 1.77 -13.11
N LEU A 633 -1.20 1.18 -12.63
CA LEU A 633 0.12 1.38 -13.22
C LEU A 633 0.15 0.98 -14.70
N THR A 634 -0.40 -0.19 -15.02
CA THR A 634 -0.47 -0.69 -16.41
C THR A 634 -1.35 0.19 -17.30
N ASN A 635 -2.35 0.86 -16.71
CA ASN A 635 -3.24 1.79 -17.40
C ASN A 635 -2.86 3.26 -17.23
N HIS A 636 -1.66 3.56 -16.75
CA HIS A 636 -1.19 4.93 -16.52
C HIS A 636 -2.18 5.75 -15.68
N GLY A 637 -2.66 5.16 -14.58
CA GLY A 637 -3.63 5.72 -13.65
C GLY A 637 -5.03 5.92 -14.23
N GLN A 638 -5.33 5.39 -15.42
CA GLN A 638 -6.63 5.57 -16.08
C GLN A 638 -7.56 4.36 -15.87
N PRO A 639 -8.88 4.55 -16.00
CA PRO A 639 -9.85 3.47 -15.83
C PRO A 639 -9.71 2.38 -16.91
N ARG A 640 -9.73 1.12 -16.48
CA ARG A 640 -9.58 -0.08 -17.31
C ARG A 640 -10.67 -0.25 -18.38
N SER A 641 -10.34 -0.86 -19.53
CA SER A 641 -11.35 -1.28 -20.51
C SER A 641 -12.18 -2.48 -20.00
N PRO A 642 -13.34 -2.79 -20.61
CA PRO A 642 -14.17 -3.90 -20.17
C PRO A 642 -13.49 -5.28 -20.17
N GLU A 643 -12.56 -5.51 -21.09
CA GLU A 643 -11.86 -6.78 -21.30
C GLU A 643 -10.65 -6.93 -20.36
N GLN A 644 -10.17 -5.84 -19.76
CA GLN A 644 -8.99 -5.87 -18.90
C GLN A 644 -9.27 -6.53 -17.56
N TRP A 645 -8.22 -7.15 -17.00
CA TRP A 645 -8.21 -7.81 -15.71
C TRP A 645 -8.92 -7.07 -14.58
N GLY A 646 -9.57 -7.85 -13.72
CA GLY A 646 -9.97 -7.44 -12.37
C GLY A 646 -8.93 -7.85 -11.32
N ALA A 647 -9.22 -7.53 -10.07
CA ALA A 647 -8.35 -7.79 -8.94
C ALA A 647 -8.03 -9.29 -8.77
N LEU A 648 -8.96 -10.22 -9.05
CA LEU A 648 -8.68 -11.67 -8.95
C LEU A 648 -7.55 -12.10 -9.89
N ARG A 649 -7.56 -11.58 -11.13
CA ARG A 649 -6.53 -11.88 -12.13
C ARG A 649 -5.22 -11.17 -11.82
N ALA A 650 -5.28 -9.93 -11.32
CA ALA A 650 -4.11 -9.20 -10.84
C ALA A 650 -3.45 -9.92 -9.65
N TRP A 651 -4.23 -10.41 -8.69
CA TRP A 651 -3.73 -11.20 -7.56
C TRP A 651 -3.05 -12.50 -8.01
N GLY A 652 -3.64 -13.19 -8.99
CA GLY A 652 -3.00 -14.35 -9.63
C GLY A 652 -1.69 -14.00 -10.35
N TRP A 653 -1.61 -12.82 -11.00
CA TRP A 653 -0.35 -12.30 -11.55
C TRP A 653 0.70 -12.09 -10.46
N GLY A 654 0.32 -11.53 -9.30
CA GLY A 654 1.24 -11.36 -8.17
C GLY A 654 1.80 -12.69 -7.65
N ALA A 655 0.96 -13.74 -7.60
CA ALA A 655 1.42 -15.09 -7.26
C ALA A 655 2.42 -15.65 -8.30
N SER A 656 2.22 -15.33 -9.58
CA SER A 656 3.19 -15.66 -10.64
C SER A 656 4.54 -14.94 -10.42
N ARG A 657 4.53 -13.70 -9.91
CA ARG A 657 5.75 -12.96 -9.56
C ARG A 657 6.46 -13.52 -8.33
N ALA A 658 5.73 -14.09 -7.38
CA ALA A 658 6.31 -14.79 -6.24
C ALA A 658 7.04 -16.08 -6.66
N LEU A 659 6.50 -16.81 -7.64
CA LEU A 659 7.21 -17.94 -8.26
C LEU A 659 8.53 -17.51 -8.91
N ASP A 660 8.55 -16.37 -9.61
CA ASP A 660 9.77 -15.82 -10.19
C ASP A 660 10.85 -15.57 -9.10
N TYR A 661 10.45 -15.18 -7.89
CA TYR A 661 11.37 -15.08 -6.75
C TYR A 661 11.83 -16.46 -6.26
N PHE A 662 10.92 -17.43 -6.09
CA PHE A 662 11.29 -18.77 -5.61
C PHE A 662 12.28 -19.46 -6.55
N GLU A 663 12.21 -19.23 -7.86
CA GLU A 663 13.19 -19.73 -8.83
C GLU A 663 14.62 -19.19 -8.59
N THR A 664 14.76 -18.09 -7.84
CA THR A 664 16.05 -17.49 -7.46
C THR A 664 16.51 -17.83 -6.05
N ASP A 665 15.62 -18.35 -5.18
CA ASP A 665 15.95 -18.67 -3.79
C ASP A 665 16.37 -20.15 -3.65
N PRO A 666 17.66 -20.45 -3.39
CA PRO A 666 18.16 -21.83 -3.38
C PRO A 666 17.65 -22.69 -2.21
N SER A 667 16.95 -22.09 -1.25
CA SER A 667 16.37 -22.81 -0.11
C SER A 667 14.98 -23.40 -0.41
N VAL A 668 14.38 -23.04 -1.55
CA VAL A 668 13.05 -23.47 -1.97
C VAL A 668 13.15 -24.21 -3.31
N ASP A 669 12.36 -25.27 -3.45
CA ASP A 669 12.14 -25.93 -4.73
C ASP A 669 10.89 -25.32 -5.40
N ALA A 670 11.12 -24.35 -6.29
CA ALA A 670 10.04 -23.66 -7.00
C ALA A 670 9.19 -24.59 -7.89
N THR A 671 9.73 -25.75 -8.31
CA THR A 671 8.96 -26.75 -9.08
C THR A 671 7.93 -27.49 -8.23
N GLN A 672 8.04 -27.36 -6.90
CA GLN A 672 7.16 -27.93 -5.89
C GLN A 672 6.37 -26.84 -5.14
N ALA A 673 6.08 -25.72 -5.81
CA ALA A 673 5.28 -24.65 -5.25
C ALA A 673 3.78 -24.99 -5.26
N ALA A 674 3.15 -24.92 -4.09
CA ALA A 674 1.71 -25.06 -3.90
C ALA A 674 1.05 -23.69 -3.70
N MET A 675 -0.23 -23.57 -4.07
CA MET A 675 -1.02 -22.33 -3.97
C MET A 675 -2.23 -22.54 -3.06
N GLU A 676 -2.35 -21.74 -2.00
CA GLU A 676 -3.52 -21.71 -1.10
C GLU A 676 -4.23 -20.35 -1.12
N GLY A 677 -5.56 -20.39 -1.10
CA GLY A 677 -6.35 -19.22 -0.76
C GLY A 677 -7.70 -19.57 -0.16
N LEU A 678 -8.23 -18.65 0.66
CA LEU A 678 -9.55 -18.75 1.29
C LEU A 678 -10.49 -17.64 0.80
N SER A 679 -11.77 -17.95 0.60
CA SER A 679 -12.81 -16.95 0.28
C SER A 679 -12.52 -16.22 -1.03
N ARG A 680 -12.51 -14.87 -1.05
CA ARG A 680 -12.07 -14.07 -2.21
C ARG A 680 -10.65 -14.42 -2.68
N TYR A 681 -9.76 -14.79 -1.77
CA TYR A 681 -8.43 -15.26 -2.13
C TYR A 681 -8.43 -16.73 -2.57
N GLY A 682 -9.43 -17.52 -2.18
CA GLY A 682 -9.70 -18.82 -2.79
C GLY A 682 -10.13 -18.69 -4.25
N LYS A 683 -10.92 -17.66 -4.59
CA LYS A 683 -11.21 -17.32 -5.99
C LYS A 683 -9.91 -16.97 -6.73
N ALA A 684 -9.07 -16.14 -6.12
CA ALA A 684 -7.77 -15.73 -6.69
C ALA A 684 -6.81 -16.92 -6.86
N ALA A 685 -6.77 -17.84 -5.90
CA ALA A 685 -5.95 -19.05 -5.96
C ALA A 685 -6.44 -20.00 -7.06
N ALA A 686 -7.75 -20.09 -7.27
CA ALA A 686 -8.32 -20.81 -8.42
C ALA A 686 -7.91 -20.16 -9.75
N VAL A 687 -7.97 -18.83 -9.84
CA VAL A 687 -7.50 -18.10 -11.04
C VAL A 687 -5.99 -18.28 -11.24
N ALA A 688 -5.18 -18.22 -10.19
CA ALA A 688 -3.74 -18.48 -10.26
C ALA A 688 -3.48 -19.90 -10.75
N MET A 689 -4.13 -20.90 -10.15
CA MET A 689 -4.03 -22.30 -10.59
C MET A 689 -4.44 -22.44 -12.06
N ALA A 690 -5.51 -21.78 -12.54
CA ALA A 690 -5.91 -21.91 -13.94
C ALA A 690 -4.88 -21.33 -14.92
N PHE A 691 -4.36 -20.12 -14.65
CA PHE A 691 -3.57 -19.35 -15.62
C PHE A 691 -2.04 -19.39 -15.40
N GLU A 692 -1.55 -19.91 -14.29
CA GLU A 692 -0.13 -20.07 -13.99
C GLU A 692 0.22 -21.58 -13.92
N PRO A 693 0.80 -22.14 -15.00
CA PRO A 693 1.05 -23.58 -15.09
C PRO A 693 2.17 -24.07 -14.16
N ARG A 694 3.01 -23.19 -13.60
CA ARG A 694 4.14 -23.57 -12.74
C ARG A 694 3.75 -24.03 -11.34
N PHE A 695 2.59 -23.63 -10.81
CA PHE A 695 2.11 -24.17 -9.53
C PHE A 695 1.86 -25.67 -9.66
N ALA A 696 2.43 -26.45 -8.75
CA ALA A 696 2.36 -27.91 -8.75
C ALA A 696 1.05 -28.43 -8.15
N VAL A 697 0.55 -27.81 -7.07
CA VAL A 697 -0.64 -28.25 -6.33
C VAL A 697 -1.48 -27.06 -5.88
N GLY A 698 -2.81 -27.15 -5.97
CA GLY A 698 -3.73 -26.13 -5.44
C GLY A 698 -4.46 -26.58 -4.17
N PHE A 699 -4.63 -25.67 -3.21
CA PHE A 699 -5.51 -25.83 -2.04
C PHE A 699 -6.53 -24.69 -2.01
N ILE A 700 -7.74 -24.94 -2.52
CA ILE A 700 -8.74 -23.90 -2.76
C ILE A 700 -9.82 -23.93 -1.69
N GLY A 701 -9.80 -22.97 -0.78
CA GLY A 701 -10.72 -22.86 0.35
C GLY A 701 -11.92 -21.94 0.09
N SER A 702 -13.13 -22.47 0.25
CA SER A 702 -14.40 -21.74 0.35
C SER A 702 -14.57 -20.59 -0.65
N SER A 703 -14.19 -20.81 -1.91
CA SER A 703 -14.06 -19.74 -2.91
C SER A 703 -15.39 -19.16 -3.38
N GLY A 704 -16.47 -19.95 -3.43
CA GLY A 704 -17.82 -19.47 -3.73
C GLY A 704 -18.01 -18.94 -5.15
N LYS A 705 -18.98 -18.03 -5.35
CA LYS A 705 -19.41 -17.54 -6.68
C LYS A 705 -18.31 -16.74 -7.37
N GLY A 706 -17.99 -17.03 -8.63
CA GLY A 706 -16.83 -16.43 -9.31
C GLY A 706 -15.49 -17.05 -8.92
N GLY A 707 -15.50 -18.01 -8.00
CA GLY A 707 -14.47 -19.02 -7.83
C GLY A 707 -15.00 -20.36 -8.31
N LEU A 708 -15.16 -21.33 -7.39
CA LEU A 708 -15.50 -22.70 -7.73
C LEU A 708 -16.99 -23.07 -7.58
N ALA A 709 -17.85 -22.16 -7.11
CA ALA A 709 -19.30 -22.39 -7.16
C ALA A 709 -19.85 -22.05 -8.55
N LEU A 710 -20.62 -22.98 -9.14
CA LEU A 710 -21.23 -22.81 -10.47
C LEU A 710 -22.01 -21.49 -10.57
N HIS A 711 -21.72 -20.68 -11.58
CA HIS A 711 -22.42 -19.43 -11.87
C HIS A 711 -23.91 -19.68 -12.13
N ARG A 712 -24.24 -20.78 -12.84
CA ARG A 712 -25.61 -21.22 -13.16
C ARG A 712 -26.43 -21.70 -11.97
N ARG A 713 -25.82 -21.93 -10.80
CA ARG A 713 -26.59 -22.24 -9.59
C ARG A 713 -27.07 -20.95 -8.91
N ASN A 714 -28.33 -20.91 -8.52
CA ASN A 714 -28.90 -19.85 -7.70
C ASN A 714 -28.96 -20.33 -6.24
N PHE A 715 -27.84 -20.23 -5.52
CA PHE A 715 -27.75 -20.63 -4.13
C PHE A 715 -26.71 -19.76 -3.42
N GLY A 716 -27.08 -19.13 -2.30
CA GLY A 716 -26.21 -18.16 -1.62
C GLY A 716 -25.90 -16.90 -2.46
N GLU A 717 -24.61 -16.61 -2.62
CA GLU A 717 -24.09 -15.48 -3.42
C GLU A 717 -24.52 -15.59 -4.89
N ARG A 718 -24.93 -14.48 -5.52
CA ARG A 718 -25.36 -14.43 -6.92
C ARG A 718 -24.31 -13.79 -7.83
N VAL A 719 -24.42 -14.01 -9.13
CA VAL A 719 -23.61 -13.28 -10.14
C VAL A 719 -23.78 -11.78 -9.95
N GLU A 720 -25.01 -11.34 -9.71
CA GLU A 720 -25.37 -9.94 -9.48
C GLU A 720 -24.61 -9.30 -8.31
N ASN A 721 -24.28 -10.04 -7.25
CA ASN A 721 -23.45 -9.54 -6.16
C ASN A 721 -22.07 -9.10 -6.67
N LEU A 722 -21.48 -9.91 -7.53
CA LEU A 722 -20.17 -9.67 -8.15
C LEU A 722 -20.21 -8.59 -9.24
N THR A 723 -21.39 -8.14 -9.67
CA THR A 723 -21.53 -7.01 -10.61
C THR A 723 -21.75 -5.67 -9.91
N GLY A 724 -22.06 -5.68 -8.61
CA GLY A 724 -22.31 -4.48 -7.82
C GLY A 724 -21.03 -3.76 -7.38
N THR A 725 -21.18 -2.53 -6.91
CA THR A 725 -20.08 -1.64 -6.50
C THR A 725 -19.17 -2.18 -5.40
N TYR A 726 -19.59 -3.24 -4.69
CA TYR A 726 -18.80 -3.91 -3.65
C TYR A 726 -17.86 -5.00 -4.17
N ALA A 727 -18.03 -5.51 -5.39
CA ALA A 727 -17.29 -6.69 -5.86
C ALA A 727 -16.97 -6.70 -7.37
N TYR A 728 -17.49 -5.76 -8.17
CA TYR A 728 -17.21 -5.69 -9.61
C TYR A 728 -15.71 -5.55 -9.94
N HIS A 729 -14.93 -4.97 -9.03
CA HIS A 729 -13.48 -4.82 -9.16
C HIS A 729 -12.75 -6.17 -9.16
N TRP A 730 -13.34 -7.25 -8.64
CA TRP A 730 -12.79 -8.60 -8.72
C TRP A 730 -12.77 -9.16 -10.13
N MET A 731 -13.75 -8.77 -10.95
CA MET A 731 -14.07 -9.38 -12.23
C MET A 731 -13.60 -8.50 -13.40
N ALA A 732 -13.58 -9.03 -14.63
CA ALA A 732 -13.53 -8.21 -15.84
C ALA A 732 -14.73 -7.24 -15.88
N GLY A 733 -14.60 -6.11 -16.57
CA GLY A 733 -15.75 -5.25 -16.84
C GLY A 733 -16.85 -5.97 -17.62
N ASN A 734 -16.47 -6.80 -18.60
CA ASN A 734 -17.40 -7.62 -19.38
C ASN A 734 -18.32 -8.50 -18.51
N TYR A 735 -17.85 -8.94 -17.35
CA TYR A 735 -18.65 -9.78 -16.45
C TYR A 735 -19.95 -9.10 -16.00
N LEU A 736 -20.01 -7.76 -15.98
CA LEU A 736 -21.18 -6.99 -15.56
C LEU A 736 -22.38 -7.18 -16.49
N LYS A 737 -22.16 -7.57 -17.75
CA LYS A 737 -23.23 -7.94 -18.71
C LYS A 737 -24.14 -9.01 -18.12
N TYR A 738 -23.57 -9.98 -17.41
CA TYR A 738 -24.27 -11.13 -16.83
C TYR A 738 -25.04 -10.82 -15.54
N GLY A 739 -24.95 -9.58 -15.04
CA GLY A 739 -25.85 -9.03 -14.03
C GLY A 739 -26.96 -8.15 -14.62
N SER A 740 -27.04 -7.99 -15.94
CA SER A 740 -27.93 -7.03 -16.60
C SER A 740 -28.56 -7.51 -17.91
N THR A 741 -27.91 -7.27 -19.05
CA THR A 741 -28.44 -7.56 -20.39
C THR A 741 -28.40 -9.05 -20.70
N LEU A 742 -27.53 -9.78 -20.00
CA LEU A 742 -27.39 -11.22 -20.03
C LEU A 742 -27.69 -11.81 -18.64
N ALA A 743 -28.06 -13.08 -18.61
CA ALA A 743 -28.26 -13.87 -17.41
C ALA A 743 -27.04 -14.78 -17.14
N PRO A 744 -26.88 -15.32 -15.91
CA PRO A 744 -25.82 -16.29 -15.61
C PRO A 744 -25.78 -17.50 -16.56
N GLY A 745 -26.93 -17.92 -17.10
CA GLY A 745 -27.02 -18.99 -18.09
C GLY A 745 -26.39 -18.67 -19.45
N ASP A 746 -26.13 -17.40 -19.75
CA ASP A 746 -25.54 -16.91 -21.00
C ASP A 746 -24.01 -16.81 -20.95
N LEU A 747 -23.37 -17.03 -19.79
CA LEU A 747 -21.91 -17.10 -19.70
C LEU A 747 -21.37 -18.21 -20.63
N PRO A 748 -20.33 -17.98 -21.44
CA PRO A 748 -19.80 -19.03 -22.32
C PRO A 748 -19.10 -20.16 -21.54
N VAL A 749 -18.76 -19.91 -20.27
CA VAL A 749 -18.08 -20.83 -19.37
C VAL A 749 -18.80 -20.98 -18.03
N ASP A 750 -18.39 -21.96 -17.22
CA ASP A 750 -18.80 -22.10 -15.82
C ASP A 750 -17.70 -22.73 -14.95
N ALA A 751 -17.88 -22.76 -13.63
CA ALA A 751 -16.85 -23.11 -12.66
C ALA A 751 -16.26 -24.53 -12.84
N HIS A 752 -16.99 -25.49 -13.40
CA HIS A 752 -16.43 -26.82 -13.70
C HIS A 752 -15.35 -26.76 -14.79
N GLN A 753 -15.48 -25.87 -15.76
CA GLN A 753 -14.43 -25.63 -16.76
C GLN A 753 -13.24 -24.90 -16.15
N LEU A 754 -13.44 -24.05 -15.13
CA LEU A 754 -12.33 -23.46 -14.38
C LEU A 754 -11.54 -24.54 -13.61
N VAL A 755 -12.23 -25.46 -12.94
CA VAL A 755 -11.58 -26.60 -12.28
C VAL A 755 -10.86 -27.47 -13.31
N ALA A 756 -11.44 -27.67 -14.50
CA ALA A 756 -10.80 -28.42 -15.57
C ALA A 756 -9.47 -27.80 -16.02
N LEU A 757 -9.31 -26.47 -16.00
CA LEU A 757 -8.05 -25.79 -16.34
C LEU A 757 -6.87 -26.16 -15.41
N PHE A 758 -7.16 -26.69 -14.22
CA PHE A 758 -6.12 -27.17 -13.30
C PHE A 758 -5.43 -28.42 -13.84
N ALA A 759 -6.18 -29.25 -14.59
CA ALA A 759 -5.72 -30.55 -15.07
C ALA A 759 -4.45 -30.43 -15.96
N PRO A 760 -3.50 -31.37 -15.82
CA PRO A 760 -3.57 -32.58 -15.00
C PRO A 760 -3.12 -32.39 -13.53
N ARG A 761 -2.90 -31.15 -13.07
CA ARG A 761 -2.29 -30.92 -11.76
C ARG A 761 -3.24 -31.21 -10.60
N PRO A 762 -2.73 -31.69 -9.45
CA PRO A 762 -3.56 -31.94 -8.28
C PRO A 762 -4.20 -30.66 -7.71
N ALA A 763 -5.46 -30.76 -7.30
CA ALA A 763 -6.18 -29.70 -6.61
C ALA A 763 -7.06 -30.24 -5.47
N PHE A 764 -6.89 -29.68 -4.28
CA PHE A 764 -7.69 -29.95 -3.09
C PHE A 764 -8.71 -28.84 -2.89
N ILE A 765 -9.99 -29.15 -3.04
CA ILE A 765 -11.09 -28.20 -2.86
C ILE A 765 -11.69 -28.39 -1.48
N SER A 766 -11.70 -27.31 -0.71
CA SER A 766 -12.08 -27.29 0.70
C SER A 766 -13.25 -26.36 0.95
N VAL A 767 -14.18 -26.80 1.77
CA VAL A 767 -15.26 -25.96 2.30
C VAL A 767 -15.52 -26.27 3.78
N GLY A 768 -16.12 -25.34 4.49
CA GLY A 768 -16.60 -25.55 5.85
C GLY A 768 -17.99 -26.17 5.89
N SER A 769 -18.43 -26.49 7.11
CA SER A 769 -19.77 -27.03 7.31
C SER A 769 -20.81 -25.94 7.10
N PRO A 770 -21.89 -26.15 6.32
CA PRO A 770 -22.94 -25.14 6.14
C PRO A 770 -23.61 -24.72 7.45
N ASP A 771 -23.51 -25.54 8.50
CA ASP A 771 -24.04 -25.22 9.85
C ASP A 771 -23.20 -24.17 10.59
N VAL A 772 -21.92 -24.01 10.23
CA VAL A 772 -20.97 -23.12 10.92
C VAL A 772 -20.48 -22.01 9.98
N GLU A 773 -20.13 -22.36 8.74
CA GLU A 773 -19.72 -21.44 7.68
C GLU A 773 -20.90 -20.64 7.13
N GLY A 774 -22.11 -21.19 7.22
CA GLY A 774 -23.25 -20.72 6.46
C GLY A 774 -23.23 -21.22 5.02
N GLN A 775 -24.25 -20.84 4.26
CA GLN A 775 -24.55 -21.42 2.95
C GLN A 775 -24.21 -20.48 1.78
N TRP A 776 -23.55 -19.35 2.07
CA TRP A 776 -23.28 -18.28 1.10
C TRP A 776 -22.43 -18.73 -0.10
N ILE A 777 -21.50 -19.67 0.12
CA ILE A 777 -20.53 -20.11 -0.89
C ILE A 777 -20.97 -21.34 -1.70
N ASP A 778 -22.20 -21.84 -1.49
CA ASP A 778 -22.77 -23.00 -2.19
C ASP A 778 -21.81 -24.22 -2.18
N GLN A 779 -21.64 -24.84 -1.00
CA GLN A 779 -20.76 -26.00 -0.81
C GLN A 779 -21.08 -27.13 -1.81
N ARG A 780 -22.37 -27.38 -2.03
CA ARG A 780 -22.83 -28.38 -2.98
C ARG A 780 -22.56 -27.98 -4.42
N GLY A 781 -22.75 -26.72 -4.79
CA GLY A 781 -22.38 -26.22 -6.12
C GLY A 781 -20.88 -26.30 -6.39
N THR A 782 -20.05 -26.08 -5.37
CA THR A 782 -18.59 -26.25 -5.46
C THR A 782 -18.20 -27.71 -5.66
N PHE A 783 -18.83 -28.64 -4.92
CA PHE A 783 -18.66 -30.08 -5.16
C PHE A 783 -19.10 -30.48 -6.57
N LYS A 784 -20.28 -30.01 -7.01
CA LYS A 784 -20.82 -30.31 -8.34
C LYS A 784 -19.89 -29.82 -9.45
N ALA A 785 -19.35 -28.60 -9.33
CA ALA A 785 -18.35 -28.09 -10.27
C ALA A 785 -17.13 -29.02 -10.37
N THR A 786 -16.65 -29.50 -9.21
CA THR A 786 -15.49 -30.39 -9.13
C THR A 786 -15.78 -31.74 -9.79
N ALA A 787 -16.92 -32.36 -9.48
CA ALA A 787 -17.34 -33.62 -10.09
C ALA A 787 -17.56 -33.49 -11.62
N MET A 788 -18.07 -32.36 -12.09
CA MET A 788 -18.22 -32.08 -13.53
C MET A 788 -16.88 -31.90 -14.27
N ALA A 789 -15.78 -31.64 -13.55
CA ALA A 789 -14.44 -31.50 -14.13
C ALA A 789 -13.67 -32.83 -14.20
N GLU A 790 -14.07 -33.84 -13.42
CA GLU A 790 -13.44 -35.17 -13.38
C GLU A 790 -13.22 -35.81 -14.76
N PRO A 791 -14.17 -35.73 -15.71
CA PRO A 791 -13.96 -36.31 -17.04
C PRO A 791 -12.71 -35.75 -17.76
N VAL A 792 -12.31 -34.49 -17.53
CA VAL A 792 -11.09 -33.92 -18.11
C VAL A 792 -9.83 -34.48 -17.44
N TYR A 793 -9.88 -34.77 -16.14
CA TYR A 793 -8.78 -35.46 -15.45
C TYR A 793 -8.61 -36.88 -16.00
N GLU A 794 -9.71 -37.61 -16.19
CA GLU A 794 -9.68 -38.95 -16.80
C GLU A 794 -9.13 -38.93 -18.23
N LEU A 795 -9.46 -37.91 -19.04
CA LEU A 795 -8.89 -37.72 -20.38
C LEU A 795 -7.36 -37.69 -20.37
N LEU A 796 -6.78 -37.15 -19.29
CA LEU A 796 -5.36 -36.92 -19.09
C LEU A 796 -4.71 -37.99 -18.22
N ASP A 797 -5.34 -39.17 -18.13
CA ASP A 797 -4.89 -40.32 -17.34
C ASP A 797 -4.69 -39.99 -15.84
N GLN A 798 -5.47 -39.05 -15.31
CA GLN A 798 -5.54 -38.72 -13.89
C GLN A 798 -6.87 -39.20 -13.29
N ARG A 799 -6.96 -39.24 -11.97
CA ARG A 799 -8.14 -39.68 -11.20
C ARG A 799 -8.88 -38.48 -10.64
N GLY A 800 -10.20 -38.48 -10.87
CA GLY A 800 -11.12 -37.51 -10.27
C GLY A 800 -11.57 -37.88 -8.86
N LEU A 801 -12.79 -37.46 -8.52
CA LEU A 801 -13.43 -37.72 -7.22
C LEU A 801 -13.98 -39.15 -7.12
N GLY A 802 -14.35 -39.76 -8.24
CA GLY A 802 -14.94 -41.10 -8.31
C GLY A 802 -16.40 -41.17 -7.85
N THR A 803 -17.05 -40.02 -7.66
CA THR A 803 -18.46 -39.90 -7.27
C THR A 803 -19.01 -38.52 -7.61
N ASP A 804 -20.26 -38.48 -8.07
CA ASP A 804 -21.07 -37.26 -8.24
C ASP A 804 -22.09 -37.07 -7.09
N VAL A 805 -22.04 -37.93 -6.07
CA VAL A 805 -22.88 -37.85 -4.88
C VAL A 805 -22.20 -36.97 -3.84
N TYR A 806 -22.81 -35.82 -3.53
CA TYR A 806 -22.31 -34.86 -2.56
C TYR A 806 -22.13 -35.48 -1.16
N PRO A 807 -20.90 -35.53 -0.61
CA PRO A 807 -20.61 -36.28 0.61
C PRO A 807 -20.94 -35.51 1.90
N GLY A 808 -21.22 -34.20 1.82
CA GLY A 808 -21.36 -33.34 3.01
C GLY A 808 -20.13 -33.40 3.91
N THR A 809 -20.29 -33.38 5.23
CA THR A 809 -19.22 -33.62 6.23
C THR A 809 -18.76 -35.09 6.32
N GLY A 810 -19.12 -35.92 5.33
CA GLY A 810 -18.70 -37.32 5.20
C GLY A 810 -17.19 -37.48 4.93
N PRO A 811 -16.76 -38.66 4.44
CA PRO A 811 -15.34 -38.95 4.25
C PRO A 811 -14.68 -37.98 3.25
N ALA A 812 -13.41 -37.68 3.48
CA ALA A 812 -12.58 -36.91 2.56
C ALA A 812 -12.43 -37.67 1.23
N LEU A 813 -12.66 -37.00 0.10
CA LEU A 813 -12.42 -37.55 -1.23
C LEU A 813 -11.00 -37.16 -1.64
N VAL A 814 -10.02 -37.99 -1.30
CA VAL A 814 -8.58 -37.68 -1.42
C VAL A 814 -7.79 -38.78 -2.14
N THR A 815 -8.47 -39.59 -2.96
CA THR A 815 -7.85 -40.75 -3.63
C THR A 815 -7.23 -40.43 -4.99
N GLY A 816 -7.58 -39.29 -5.59
CA GLY A 816 -7.11 -38.85 -6.90
C GLY A 816 -6.44 -37.48 -6.87
N GLU A 817 -6.13 -36.99 -8.07
CA GLU A 817 -5.53 -35.68 -8.32
C GLU A 817 -6.56 -34.56 -8.11
N LEU A 818 -7.84 -34.80 -8.39
CA LEU A 818 -8.90 -33.96 -7.81
C LEU A 818 -9.29 -34.50 -6.45
N ALA A 819 -9.20 -33.63 -5.45
CA ALA A 819 -9.63 -33.91 -4.08
C ALA A 819 -10.69 -32.92 -3.61
N TRP A 820 -11.59 -33.39 -2.76
CA TRP A 820 -12.64 -32.56 -2.17
C TRP A 820 -12.92 -32.97 -0.72
N ARG A 821 -12.96 -31.99 0.19
CA ARG A 821 -13.37 -32.22 1.59
C ARG A 821 -14.12 -31.04 2.17
N GLN A 822 -15.29 -31.34 2.74
CA GLN A 822 -15.97 -30.44 3.67
C GLN A 822 -15.60 -30.79 5.10
N HIS A 823 -15.03 -29.83 5.82
CA HIS A 823 -14.67 -30.00 7.22
C HIS A 823 -15.78 -29.50 8.16
N GLU A 824 -15.60 -29.77 9.44
CA GLU A 824 -16.56 -29.47 10.51
C GLU A 824 -16.59 -27.99 10.97
N GLY A 825 -15.49 -27.25 10.74
CA GLY A 825 -15.38 -25.82 11.07
C GLY A 825 -16.18 -24.87 10.16
N GLY A 826 -16.04 -23.56 10.43
CA GLY A 826 -16.69 -22.47 9.70
C GLY A 826 -15.96 -22.01 8.44
N HIS A 827 -16.02 -20.71 8.12
CA HIS A 827 -15.38 -20.14 6.93
C HIS A 827 -13.85 -20.03 7.08
N THR A 828 -13.15 -21.15 6.95
CA THR A 828 -11.70 -21.29 7.15
C THR A 828 -11.15 -22.46 6.33
N THR A 829 -9.83 -22.58 6.18
CA THR A 829 -9.16 -23.80 5.70
C THR A 829 -8.50 -24.60 6.83
N LEU A 830 -8.46 -24.06 8.05
CA LEU A 830 -7.62 -24.56 9.14
C LEU A 830 -7.79 -26.07 9.43
N PRO A 831 -9.03 -26.61 9.52
CA PRO A 831 -9.23 -28.03 9.80
C PRO A 831 -8.83 -28.99 8.66
N ASN A 832 -8.56 -28.46 7.47
CA ASN A 832 -8.16 -29.25 6.30
C ASN A 832 -6.63 -29.36 6.13
N TRP A 833 -5.82 -28.56 6.82
CA TRP A 833 -4.36 -28.59 6.65
C TRP A 833 -3.72 -29.96 6.89
N PRO A 834 -4.03 -30.69 7.98
CA PRO A 834 -3.46 -32.03 8.18
C PRO A 834 -3.81 -33.00 7.06
N VAL A 835 -5.06 -32.99 6.59
CA VAL A 835 -5.55 -33.87 5.52
C VAL A 835 -4.95 -33.49 4.16
N PHE A 836 -4.83 -32.19 3.90
CA PHE A 836 -4.20 -31.67 2.69
C PHE A 836 -2.73 -32.07 2.61
N LEU A 837 -1.95 -31.89 3.69
CA LEU A 837 -0.52 -32.21 3.70
C LEU A 837 -0.27 -33.71 3.48
N GLU A 838 -1.08 -34.57 4.12
CA GLU A 838 -1.02 -36.02 3.90
C GLU A 838 -1.34 -36.41 2.45
N TRP A 839 -2.36 -35.78 1.86
CA TRP A 839 -2.72 -36.00 0.45
C TRP A 839 -1.65 -35.47 -0.51
N ALA A 840 -1.06 -34.31 -0.21
CA ALA A 840 -0.10 -33.65 -1.08
C ALA A 840 1.27 -34.36 -1.11
N ASP A 841 1.62 -35.15 -0.08
CA ASP A 841 2.81 -36.02 -0.06
C ASP A 841 2.84 -37.07 -1.19
N HIS A 842 1.69 -37.33 -1.85
CA HIS A 842 1.66 -38.17 -3.05
C HIS A 842 2.28 -37.49 -4.29
N TYR A 843 2.38 -36.16 -4.28
CA TYR A 843 2.76 -35.36 -5.45
C TYR A 843 4.00 -34.49 -5.19
N LEU A 844 4.22 -34.11 -3.93
CA LEU A 844 5.34 -33.30 -3.47
C LEU A 844 6.22 -34.13 -2.53
N SER A 845 7.51 -33.83 -2.51
CA SER A 845 8.52 -34.54 -1.73
C SER A 845 9.47 -33.53 -1.08
N ALA A 846 9.48 -33.50 0.25
CA ALA A 846 10.49 -32.77 1.01
C ALA A 846 11.74 -33.65 1.22
N PRO A 847 12.95 -33.07 1.26
CA PRO A 847 14.15 -33.77 1.72
C PRO A 847 13.88 -34.38 3.10
N THR A 848 14.34 -35.62 3.33
CA THR A 848 14.13 -36.30 4.61
C THR A 848 14.75 -35.47 5.74
N VAL A 849 13.90 -34.90 6.59
CA VAL A 849 14.29 -34.39 7.90
C VAL A 849 14.17 -35.55 8.88
N ASP A 850 15.15 -35.76 9.77
CA ASP A 850 15.04 -36.70 10.89
C ASP A 850 13.87 -36.27 11.79
N ARG A 851 12.66 -36.70 11.46
CA ARG A 851 11.42 -36.30 12.14
C ARG A 851 10.78 -37.48 12.86
N TRP A 852 10.20 -37.18 14.02
CA TRP A 852 9.35 -38.11 14.75
C TRP A 852 7.99 -38.20 14.04
N VAL A 853 7.69 -39.35 13.45
CA VAL A 853 6.38 -39.59 12.83
C VAL A 853 5.40 -40.06 13.89
N GLY A 854 4.26 -39.38 14.01
CA GLY A 854 3.16 -39.82 14.84
C GLY A 854 2.59 -41.13 14.27
N THR A 855 2.66 -42.21 15.05
CA THR A 855 1.98 -43.47 14.74
C THR A 855 0.74 -43.58 15.62
N TRP A 856 -0.37 -44.06 15.06
CA TRP A 856 -1.56 -44.36 15.87
C TRP A 856 -1.23 -45.42 16.94
N SER A 857 -1.62 -45.17 18.20
CA SER A 857 -1.75 -46.19 19.27
C SER A 857 -2.90 -45.73 20.16
N THR A 858 -3.92 -46.53 20.46
CA THR A 858 -3.89 -47.73 21.31
C THR A 858 -4.86 -48.81 20.79
N ALA A 859 -4.81 -50.04 21.34
CA ALA A 859 -5.98 -50.91 21.26
C ALA A 859 -7.19 -50.16 21.89
N PRO A 860 -8.32 -49.99 21.18
CA PRO A 860 -9.44 -49.22 21.72
C PRO A 860 -9.96 -49.89 22.99
N GLN A 861 -9.73 -49.26 24.14
CA GLN A 861 -10.33 -49.64 25.41
C GLN A 861 -11.42 -48.61 25.73
N LEU A 862 -12.67 -49.05 25.74
CA LEU A 862 -13.82 -48.21 26.05
C LEU A 862 -13.70 -47.70 27.50
N THR A 863 -13.83 -46.40 27.71
CA THR A 863 -13.94 -45.78 29.04
C THR A 863 -15.31 -46.08 29.63
N GLU A 864 -15.45 -47.27 30.20
CA GLU A 864 -16.64 -47.78 30.89
C GLU A 864 -16.21 -48.25 32.29
N GLU A 865 -17.10 -48.15 33.30
CA GLU A 865 -16.80 -48.53 34.70
C GLU A 865 -16.14 -49.91 34.84
N ARG A 866 -16.49 -50.88 33.99
CA ARG A 866 -15.91 -52.24 34.02
C ARG A 866 -14.44 -52.33 33.57
N ASN A 867 -13.95 -51.31 32.87
CA ASN A 867 -12.58 -51.21 32.37
C ASN A 867 -11.71 -50.30 33.26
N GLU A 868 -12.31 -49.67 34.29
CA GLU A 868 -11.57 -48.89 35.26
C GLU A 868 -10.78 -49.79 36.22
N PRO A 869 -9.57 -49.38 36.64
CA PRO A 869 -8.89 -50.04 37.74
C PRO A 869 -9.72 -49.95 39.04
N PRO A 870 -9.66 -50.95 39.94
CA PRO A 870 -10.38 -50.90 41.21
C PRO A 870 -10.05 -49.64 42.01
N ALA A 871 -11.06 -49.07 42.68
CA ALA A 871 -10.86 -47.88 43.52
C ALA A 871 -9.88 -48.15 44.69
N PRO A 872 -9.02 -47.18 45.05
CA PRO A 872 -8.85 -45.86 44.42
C PRO A 872 -8.15 -45.96 43.06
N GLN A 873 -8.77 -45.38 42.02
CA GLN A 873 -8.31 -45.55 40.64
C GLN A 873 -6.89 -44.98 40.49
N PHE A 874 -5.99 -45.77 39.89
CA PHE A 874 -4.60 -45.43 39.56
C PHE A 874 -3.62 -45.21 40.74
N GLU A 875 -4.03 -45.41 41.98
CA GLU A 875 -3.11 -45.41 43.13
C GLU A 875 -2.40 -46.77 43.25
N ASN A 876 -1.06 -46.80 43.23
CA ASN A 876 -0.25 -48.02 43.24
C ASN A 876 -0.60 -49.04 42.13
N ALA A 877 -1.13 -48.57 41.00
CA ALA A 877 -1.54 -49.41 39.88
C ALA A 877 -0.49 -49.45 38.75
N THR A 878 -0.35 -50.59 38.08
CA THR A 878 0.41 -50.71 36.83
C THR A 878 -0.55 -50.76 35.64
N VAL A 879 -0.47 -49.78 34.74
CA VAL A 879 -1.21 -49.78 33.48
C VAL A 879 -0.32 -50.37 32.38
N ARG A 880 -0.85 -51.35 31.65
CA ARG A 880 -0.17 -51.94 30.48
C ARG A 880 -0.98 -51.67 29.23
N GLN A 881 -0.33 -51.10 28.22
CA GLN A 881 -0.93 -50.90 26.91
C GLN A 881 -0.06 -51.52 25.82
N HIS A 882 -0.72 -52.09 24.83
CA HIS A 882 -0.08 -52.61 23.63
C HIS A 882 -0.15 -51.53 22.55
N MET A 883 1.01 -51.16 22.02
CA MET A 883 1.13 -50.22 20.91
C MET A 883 1.49 -51.01 19.65
N LEU A 884 0.73 -50.80 18.58
CA LEU A 884 1.07 -51.32 17.25
C LEU A 884 1.45 -50.12 16.39
N THR A 885 2.70 -50.05 15.94
CA THR A 885 3.16 -48.93 15.12
C THR A 885 2.83 -49.17 13.66
N SER A 886 2.22 -48.20 12.98
CA SER A 886 1.89 -48.29 11.55
C SER A 886 3.11 -48.11 10.64
N ILE A 887 4.20 -47.54 11.18
CA ILE A 887 5.47 -47.27 10.48
C ILE A 887 6.62 -47.66 11.42
N GLY A 888 7.67 -48.28 10.86
CA GLY A 888 8.89 -48.65 11.61
C GLY A 888 9.90 -47.50 11.71
N GLY A 889 10.87 -47.62 12.61
CA GLY A 889 11.97 -46.67 12.76
C GLY A 889 13.04 -47.16 13.74
N ASP A 890 14.19 -46.49 13.77
CA ASP A 890 15.34 -46.88 14.60
C ASP A 890 15.25 -46.38 16.06
N ALA A 891 14.29 -45.49 16.32
CA ALA A 891 13.98 -44.96 17.64
C ALA A 891 12.47 -44.73 17.79
N PHE A 892 11.96 -44.79 19.02
CA PHE A 892 10.57 -44.47 19.35
C PHE A 892 10.51 -43.52 20.56
N ARG A 893 9.49 -42.65 20.59
CA ARG A 893 9.26 -41.66 21.66
C ARG A 893 7.85 -41.84 22.22
N VAL A 894 7.71 -41.95 23.54
CA VAL A 894 6.41 -42.09 24.23
C VAL A 894 6.09 -40.79 24.97
N ARG A 895 4.88 -40.24 24.78
CA ARG A 895 4.39 -39.06 25.49
C ARG A 895 3.21 -39.47 26.38
N PHE A 896 3.33 -39.21 27.68
CA PHE A 896 2.23 -39.34 28.64
C PHE A 896 1.50 -38.00 28.77
N SER A 897 0.17 -38.03 28.84
CA SER A 897 -0.66 -36.83 28.97
C SER A 897 -1.79 -37.09 29.96
N ASN A 898 -1.97 -36.17 30.91
CA ASN A 898 -3.12 -36.15 31.82
C ASN A 898 -4.17 -35.12 31.35
N GLN A 899 -4.32 -34.96 30.03
CA GLN A 899 -5.14 -33.90 29.41
C GLN A 899 -6.63 -33.98 29.75
N TYR A 900 -7.12 -35.15 30.16
CA TYR A 900 -8.53 -35.39 30.48
C TYR A 900 -8.79 -35.70 31.97
N GLY A 901 -7.76 -35.65 32.83
CA GLY A 901 -7.91 -35.86 34.27
C GLY A 901 -8.24 -34.57 35.02
N ASP A 902 -8.91 -34.69 36.17
CA ASP A 902 -9.31 -33.58 37.04
C ASP A 902 -8.35 -33.35 38.23
N GLY A 903 -7.29 -34.15 38.34
CA GLY A 903 -6.25 -34.04 39.37
C GLY A 903 -4.87 -34.52 38.88
N PRO A 904 -3.77 -34.22 39.62
CA PRO A 904 -2.41 -34.60 39.24
C PRO A 904 -2.20 -36.12 39.33
N ILE A 905 -1.54 -36.69 38.33
CA ILE A 905 -1.09 -38.09 38.31
C ILE A 905 0.43 -38.13 38.48
N THR A 906 0.91 -38.95 39.41
CA THR A 906 2.35 -39.22 39.58
C THR A 906 2.68 -40.57 38.98
N LEU A 907 3.70 -40.62 38.12
CA LEU A 907 4.20 -41.85 37.52
C LEU A 907 5.53 -42.22 38.18
N ASP A 908 5.53 -43.27 38.99
CA ASP A 908 6.75 -43.70 39.70
C ASP A 908 7.79 -44.31 38.75
N ALA A 909 7.35 -45.01 37.71
CA ALA A 909 8.21 -45.59 36.69
C ALA A 909 7.43 -45.85 35.39
N ALA A 910 8.14 -45.81 34.26
CA ALA A 910 7.64 -46.23 32.96
C ALA A 910 8.69 -47.13 32.29
N ALA A 911 8.24 -48.22 31.67
CA ALA A 911 9.09 -49.15 30.94
C ALA A 911 8.43 -49.54 29.62
N ILE A 912 9.24 -49.68 28.57
CA ILE A 912 8.83 -50.28 27.30
C ILE A 912 9.55 -51.61 27.15
N ALA A 913 8.82 -52.63 26.73
CA ALA A 913 9.36 -53.93 26.38
C ALA A 913 8.89 -54.31 24.98
N GLN A 914 9.78 -54.92 24.20
CA GLN A 914 9.38 -55.56 22.95
C GLN A 914 8.51 -56.77 23.27
N ALA A 915 7.37 -56.90 22.60
CA ALA A 915 6.52 -58.07 22.74
C ALA A 915 7.19 -59.24 22.00
N ASP A 916 8.04 -60.01 22.68
CA ASP A 916 8.60 -61.25 22.16
C ASP A 916 7.49 -62.30 22.04
N GLY A 917 6.79 -62.29 20.89
CA GLY A 917 5.89 -63.35 20.41
C GLY A 917 4.99 -63.99 21.47
N GLY A 918 3.86 -63.33 21.78
CA GLY A 918 2.71 -63.97 22.42
C GLY A 918 1.81 -64.68 21.42
#